data_AF-A0A933TIX7-F1
#
_entry.id   AF-A0A933TIX7-F1
#
_cell.length_a   1.000
_cell.length_b   1.000
_cell.length_c   1.000
_cell.angle_alpha   90.00
_cell.angle_beta   90.00
_cell.angle_gamma   90.00
#
_symmetry.space_group_name_H-M   'P 1'
#
loop_
_entity.id
_entity.type
_entity.pdbx_description
1 polymer ?
#
loop_
_entity_poly.entity_id
_entity_poly.type
_entity_poly.pdbx_seq_one_letter_code
_entity_poly.pdbx_strand_id
1 'polypeptide(L)'
;MLRHRLLLCASLVTLVLGLLAGVVVTQRFADGAPPAAAAPLDTDGDGLSDLAETAFFGTDPNNPDTDGDGLSDGIEVTVWATNPLLPDTDGDGFSDGLEVAEATDALDVGNTPDPDLDGVLNSLDNCDTAANADQANNDGDALGDACDSDDDNDTVADLTDNCQFTPNALQADNDGDGQGDSCDPDDDNDGVLDGGDNCALVANADQANNDGDALGDACDADDDDDGVLDVTDNCQFVGNTDQTDTDGDAQGDACDTDDDNDGYPDTLEVAQGTNPLSAASTPDPDLDGVLNLSDNCPDTPNPDQLDSDGDGNGDACDADNDNDGFADAVEVAEGTNPLDAGSTPDPDLDGVLNSVDNCDTTANPDQVDTDGDGQGNACDADDDDDTIADGADNCPLAANTAQTDTDGDGQGDACDPDDDNDGFDDLIETAEGTDPLDALSTPDPDLDGVLNSLDNCDFTANAGQANHDDDALGDDCDADDDNDGFSDVLEGAEGTDPISAASTPDPDSDGILNSADNCDVTPNVDQLDTDGDGQGDACDSDDDDDGFPDAVELAQGTDPLDALSTPDPDLDGVLNSLDNCDLVANADQANHDADADGDACDSDDDDDGFSDTLETSEGTDPIDAASTPDPDLDGILNSLDNCDTAANLDQTDTDADGQGDACDTDDDNDGFDDLIETAEGTDPLDALSTPDPDGDGALNSVDNCDLVPNFYQMDHDGDGLGDACDDDDDNDGILDVDDNCDFVVNVDQIDTDADGQGNACDLDDDNDGVSDLVEFGQGTDPLDAASNPDPDLDGVFLSNDNCPNTYNPDQANRNAELIPLPKPMPPFDDTTNPIGDDVGDACEPDIDHDGVPNATESGLGLSPYIADTDGDRTNDGTEILCGSDPLNRFSNLTGTDTDQDGLPDACEALYGTNPGLVDTDGDGVLDGWEVRYWMTSPLVRNTDGDGCTDDREIASVNNDSKVNSTDMLILAQRFGSITPEWGDLDMNGDGKINSTDMLFVAKKFGYCQAT
;
A
#
# COMPACT_ATOMS: atom_id res chain seq x y z
N MET A 1 -27.16 -46.24 -2.79
CA MET A 1 -27.06 -47.71 -2.94
C MET A 1 -27.53 -48.18 -4.33
N LEU A 2 -26.62 -48.79 -5.10
CA LEU A 2 -26.76 -49.77 -6.21
C LEU A 2 -28.14 -50.07 -6.88
N ARG A 3 -28.25 -49.83 -8.21
CA ARG A 3 -28.61 -50.75 -9.35
C ARG A 3 -29.45 -50.06 -10.46
N HIS A 4 -28.95 -49.88 -11.69
CA HIS A 4 -28.92 -50.81 -12.85
C HIS A 4 -30.29 -51.19 -13.51
N ARG A 5 -30.38 -50.85 -14.82
CA ARG A 5 -30.91 -51.62 -15.98
C ARG A 5 -32.38 -51.50 -16.47
N LEU A 6 -32.47 -50.98 -17.72
CA LEU A 6 -32.94 -51.62 -18.97
C LEU A 6 -34.39 -52.17 -19.12
N LEU A 7 -34.95 -51.81 -20.30
CA LEU A 7 -35.80 -52.58 -21.22
C LEU A 7 -37.35 -52.58 -21.08
N LEU A 8 -37.98 -51.91 -22.07
CA LEU A 8 -38.73 -52.49 -23.21
C LEU A 8 -40.03 -53.31 -22.98
N CYS A 9 -40.92 -53.07 -23.95
CA CYS A 9 -42.03 -53.89 -24.43
C CYS A 9 -43.32 -53.86 -23.59
N ALA A 10 -44.33 -53.09 -23.99
CA ALA A 10 -45.19 -53.31 -25.17
C ALA A 10 -46.02 -54.59 -25.06
N SER A 11 -47.34 -54.50 -25.33
CA SER A 11 -47.86 -54.79 -26.66
C SER A 11 -49.29 -55.36 -26.70
N LEU A 12 -49.96 -54.98 -27.80
CA LEU A 12 -50.84 -55.81 -28.64
C LEU A 12 -52.29 -56.05 -28.17
N VAL A 13 -53.26 -55.86 -29.09
CA VAL A 13 -53.72 -56.93 -30.01
C VAL A 13 -54.71 -56.38 -31.09
N THR A 14 -54.23 -56.29 -32.35
CA THR A 14 -54.84 -56.72 -33.65
C THR A 14 -56.01 -55.94 -34.30
N LEU A 15 -56.26 -55.89 -35.63
CA LEU A 15 -56.04 -56.87 -36.74
C LEU A 15 -56.28 -56.23 -38.16
N VAL A 16 -55.52 -56.66 -39.20
CA VAL A 16 -55.86 -56.82 -40.66
C VAL A 16 -55.52 -55.77 -41.76
N LEU A 17 -54.58 -56.18 -42.65
CA LEU A 17 -54.39 -56.00 -44.11
C LEU A 17 -54.29 -54.59 -44.77
N GLY A 18 -53.16 -54.37 -45.48
CA GLY A 18 -52.97 -53.28 -46.43
C GLY A 18 -53.25 -53.61 -47.90
N LEU A 19 -53.29 -52.55 -48.74
CA LEU A 19 -52.72 -52.43 -50.10
C LEU A 19 -53.20 -51.13 -50.77
N LEU A 20 -52.33 -50.10 -50.83
CA LEU A 20 -51.89 -49.39 -52.06
C LEU A 20 -51.27 -48.03 -51.71
N ALA A 21 -50.04 -47.86 -52.19
CA ALA A 21 -49.19 -46.69 -52.04
C ALA A 21 -49.48 -45.60 -53.08
N GLY A 22 -49.28 -44.34 -52.67
CA GLY A 22 -48.17 -43.55 -53.22
C GLY A 22 -48.44 -42.50 -54.31
N VAL A 23 -47.78 -41.35 -54.10
CA VAL A 23 -47.03 -40.53 -55.07
C VAL A 23 -47.70 -39.22 -55.56
N VAL A 24 -47.05 -38.14 -55.10
CA VAL A 24 -46.90 -36.77 -55.64
C VAL A 24 -46.90 -36.72 -57.18
N VAL A 25 -47.50 -35.69 -57.79
CA VAL A 25 -46.89 -34.83 -58.83
C VAL A 25 -47.87 -33.75 -59.31
N THR A 26 -47.29 -32.57 -59.45
CA THR A 26 -47.74 -31.31 -60.06
C THR A 26 -48.37 -31.45 -61.46
N GLN A 27 -49.16 -30.46 -61.90
CA GLN A 27 -49.03 -29.73 -63.19
C GLN A 27 -50.20 -28.74 -63.38
N ARG A 28 -49.87 -27.47 -63.66
CA ARG A 28 -50.78 -26.47 -64.22
C ARG A 28 -51.03 -26.77 -65.71
N PHE A 29 -52.28 -26.68 -66.19
CA PHE A 29 -52.69 -25.94 -67.41
C PHE A 29 -54.20 -26.08 -67.72
N ALA A 30 -54.79 -24.92 -68.11
CA ALA A 30 -55.91 -24.71 -69.04
C ALA A 30 -57.38 -24.79 -68.58
N ASP A 31 -58.01 -23.61 -68.58
CA ASP A 31 -59.37 -23.22 -69.01
C ASP A 31 -60.50 -24.27 -69.15
N GLY A 32 -61.64 -23.98 -68.48
CA GLY A 32 -62.98 -24.31 -68.97
C GLY A 32 -63.91 -25.07 -68.01
N ALA A 33 -64.79 -24.35 -67.31
CA ALA A 33 -65.93 -24.82 -66.48
C ALA A 33 -66.95 -25.70 -67.25
N PRO A 34 -67.87 -26.49 -66.62
CA PRO A 34 -69.07 -25.95 -65.90
C PRO A 34 -69.69 -26.89 -64.80
N PRO A 35 -70.90 -26.63 -64.22
CA PRO A 35 -71.29 -25.57 -63.27
C PRO A 35 -71.82 -26.12 -61.90
N ALA A 36 -72.01 -25.19 -60.94
CA ALA A 36 -72.40 -25.39 -59.54
C ALA A 36 -73.88 -25.84 -59.29
N ALA A 37 -74.08 -26.58 -58.19
CA ALA A 37 -75.37 -26.73 -57.50
C ALA A 37 -75.37 -25.81 -56.27
N ALA A 38 -76.50 -25.15 -55.98
CA ALA A 38 -76.63 -24.16 -54.89
C ALA A 38 -76.46 -24.80 -53.49
N ALA A 39 -75.77 -24.10 -52.60
CA ALA A 39 -75.68 -24.43 -51.17
C ALA A 39 -77.05 -24.27 -50.47
N PRO A 40 -77.35 -25.06 -49.43
CA PRO A 40 -78.56 -24.89 -48.62
C PRO A 40 -78.60 -23.50 -47.96
N LEU A 41 -79.82 -23.00 -47.70
CA LEU A 41 -80.05 -21.71 -47.04
C LEU A 41 -79.70 -21.83 -45.55
N ASP A 42 -78.98 -20.83 -45.07
CA ASP A 42 -78.52 -20.60 -43.70
C ASP A 42 -78.78 -19.09 -43.50
N THR A 43 -79.79 -18.77 -42.68
CA THR A 43 -80.44 -17.46 -42.68
C THR A 43 -79.78 -16.47 -41.71
N ASP A 44 -79.23 -16.94 -40.59
CA ASP A 44 -78.46 -16.13 -39.63
C ASP A 44 -76.93 -16.31 -39.75
N GLY A 45 -76.47 -17.31 -40.48
CA GLY A 45 -75.08 -17.44 -40.92
C GLY A 45 -74.13 -18.01 -39.87
N ASP A 46 -74.65 -18.78 -38.91
CA ASP A 46 -73.88 -19.39 -37.82
C ASP A 46 -73.18 -20.70 -38.21
N GLY A 47 -73.46 -21.22 -39.41
CA GLY A 47 -72.90 -22.45 -39.94
C GLY A 47 -73.85 -23.65 -39.90
N LEU A 48 -75.05 -23.52 -39.34
CA LEU A 48 -76.15 -24.47 -39.47
C LEU A 48 -77.15 -23.98 -40.53
N SER A 49 -77.58 -24.88 -41.40
CA SER A 49 -78.64 -24.52 -42.36
C SER A 49 -80.00 -24.44 -41.66
N ASP A 50 -80.94 -23.62 -42.17
CA ASP A 50 -82.32 -23.50 -41.66
C ASP A 50 -83.02 -24.86 -41.45
N LEU A 51 -82.69 -25.84 -42.31
CA LEU A 51 -83.23 -27.20 -42.24
C LEU A 51 -82.59 -28.02 -41.12
N ALA A 52 -81.30 -27.84 -40.86
CA ALA A 52 -80.59 -28.50 -39.77
C ALA A 52 -81.16 -28.05 -38.41
N GLU A 53 -81.30 -26.74 -38.24
CA GLU A 53 -81.83 -26.09 -37.05
C GLU A 53 -83.26 -26.55 -36.76
N THR A 54 -84.18 -26.36 -37.71
CA THR A 54 -85.60 -26.72 -37.48
C THR A 54 -85.90 -28.21 -37.45
N ALA A 55 -85.09 -29.05 -38.11
CA ALA A 55 -85.39 -30.47 -38.23
C ALA A 55 -84.62 -31.37 -37.27
N PHE A 56 -83.49 -30.92 -36.71
CA PHE A 56 -82.62 -31.76 -35.88
C PHE A 56 -82.27 -31.17 -34.52
N PHE A 57 -81.94 -29.87 -34.44
CA PHE A 57 -81.42 -29.26 -33.20
C PHE A 57 -82.47 -28.47 -32.42
N GLY A 58 -83.52 -27.96 -33.10
CA GLY A 58 -84.60 -27.23 -32.46
C GLY A 58 -84.30 -25.76 -32.20
N THR A 59 -83.19 -25.25 -32.74
CA THR A 59 -82.72 -23.86 -32.69
C THR A 59 -83.52 -22.95 -33.63
N ASP A 60 -83.45 -21.62 -33.45
CA ASP A 60 -84.19 -20.64 -34.26
C ASP A 60 -83.37 -20.19 -35.49
N PRO A 61 -83.80 -20.49 -36.74
CA PRO A 61 -83.08 -20.13 -37.97
C PRO A 61 -82.83 -18.65 -38.26
N ASN A 62 -83.14 -17.75 -37.33
CA ASN A 62 -82.88 -16.33 -37.47
C ASN A 62 -82.11 -15.78 -36.26
N ASN A 63 -81.64 -16.65 -35.38
CA ASN A 63 -80.91 -16.31 -34.18
C ASN A 63 -79.68 -17.23 -34.08
N PRO A 64 -78.47 -16.71 -34.34
CA PRO A 64 -77.27 -17.53 -34.41
C PRO A 64 -76.81 -18.09 -33.05
N ASP A 65 -77.46 -17.73 -31.94
CA ASP A 65 -77.20 -18.17 -30.56
C ASP A 65 -78.55 -18.26 -29.85
N THR A 66 -79.15 -19.46 -29.83
CA THR A 66 -80.55 -19.67 -29.46
C THR A 66 -80.78 -19.52 -27.95
N ASP A 67 -79.83 -19.89 -27.10
CA ASP A 67 -79.97 -19.83 -25.65
C ASP A 67 -79.29 -18.60 -25.00
N GLY A 68 -78.44 -17.90 -25.75
CA GLY A 68 -77.93 -16.58 -25.45
C GLY A 68 -76.73 -16.55 -24.51
N ASP A 69 -75.92 -17.61 -24.51
CA ASP A 69 -74.78 -17.79 -23.60
C ASP A 69 -73.44 -17.24 -24.16
N GLY A 70 -73.43 -16.87 -25.44
CA GLY A 70 -72.26 -16.32 -26.12
C GLY A 70 -71.59 -17.27 -27.13
N LEU A 71 -71.97 -18.54 -27.19
CA LEU A 71 -71.59 -19.46 -28.26
C LEU A 71 -72.71 -19.57 -29.31
N SER A 72 -72.34 -19.58 -30.58
CA SER A 72 -73.34 -19.74 -31.65
C SER A 72 -73.78 -21.19 -31.78
N ASP A 73 -75.05 -21.44 -32.10
CA ASP A 73 -75.64 -22.78 -32.19
C ASP A 73 -74.80 -23.73 -33.08
N GLY A 74 -74.29 -23.20 -34.19
CA GLY A 74 -73.43 -23.93 -35.11
C GLY A 74 -72.07 -24.32 -34.54
N ILE A 75 -71.47 -23.48 -33.69
CA ILE A 75 -70.20 -23.78 -33.04
C ILE A 75 -70.38 -24.79 -31.91
N GLU A 76 -71.43 -24.64 -31.09
CA GLU A 76 -71.75 -25.60 -30.03
C GLU A 76 -71.94 -27.00 -30.58
N VAL A 77 -72.71 -27.14 -31.65
CA VAL A 77 -72.98 -28.46 -32.26
C VAL A 77 -71.75 -29.04 -32.97
N THR A 78 -70.93 -28.21 -33.62
CA THR A 78 -69.88 -28.71 -34.53
C THR A 78 -68.48 -28.73 -33.93
N VAL A 79 -68.22 -27.95 -32.89
CA VAL A 79 -66.90 -27.78 -32.26
C VAL A 79 -66.91 -28.31 -30.83
N TRP A 80 -67.76 -27.75 -29.98
CA TRP A 80 -67.71 -28.00 -28.52
C TRP A 80 -68.57 -29.16 -28.05
N ALA A 81 -69.52 -29.61 -28.88
CA ALA A 81 -70.50 -30.64 -28.55
C ALA A 81 -71.36 -30.34 -27.31
N THR A 82 -71.50 -29.05 -26.99
CA THR A 82 -72.44 -28.50 -26.01
C THR A 82 -73.86 -28.43 -26.60
N ASN A 83 -74.85 -28.12 -25.76
CA ASN A 83 -76.26 -28.14 -26.14
C ASN A 83 -76.78 -26.72 -26.41
N PRO A 84 -77.08 -26.35 -27.68
CA PRO A 84 -77.44 -24.98 -28.10
C PRO A 84 -78.84 -24.50 -27.68
N LEU A 85 -79.41 -25.13 -26.65
CA LEU A 85 -80.70 -24.78 -26.06
C LEU A 85 -80.59 -24.61 -24.54
N LEU A 86 -79.40 -24.79 -23.97
CA LEU A 86 -79.08 -24.69 -22.56
C LEU A 86 -77.82 -23.84 -22.41
N PRO A 87 -77.90 -22.65 -21.77
CA PRO A 87 -76.73 -21.82 -21.53
C PRO A 87 -75.63 -22.44 -20.66
N ASP A 88 -75.86 -23.64 -20.13
CA ASP A 88 -75.03 -24.38 -19.17
C ASP A 88 -75.37 -25.86 -19.40
N THR A 89 -74.50 -26.56 -20.14
CA THR A 89 -74.75 -27.91 -20.65
C THR A 89 -74.60 -28.97 -19.55
N ASP A 90 -73.66 -28.80 -18.63
CA ASP A 90 -73.35 -29.79 -17.61
C ASP A 90 -73.99 -29.51 -16.23
N GLY A 91 -74.48 -28.29 -16.03
CA GLY A 91 -75.30 -27.87 -14.91
C GLY A 91 -74.51 -27.46 -13.66
N ASP A 92 -73.26 -27.04 -13.80
CA ASP A 92 -72.39 -26.67 -12.69
C ASP A 92 -72.59 -25.22 -12.19
N GLY A 93 -73.25 -24.39 -13.01
CA GLY A 93 -73.59 -23.00 -12.69
C GLY A 93 -72.79 -21.94 -13.47
N PHE A 94 -71.81 -22.34 -14.27
CA PHE A 94 -71.15 -21.49 -15.28
C PHE A 94 -71.77 -21.77 -16.66
N SER A 95 -71.65 -20.80 -17.57
CA SER A 95 -72.21 -20.94 -18.92
C SER A 95 -71.17 -21.49 -19.89
N ASP A 96 -71.59 -22.31 -20.87
CA ASP A 96 -70.68 -22.94 -21.83
C ASP A 96 -69.81 -21.90 -22.54
N GLY A 97 -70.41 -20.76 -22.90
CA GLY A 97 -69.68 -19.64 -23.51
C GLY A 97 -68.69 -18.90 -22.63
N LEU A 98 -68.83 -18.94 -21.30
CA LEU A 98 -67.85 -18.38 -20.36
C LEU A 98 -66.67 -19.34 -20.19
N GLU A 99 -66.96 -20.62 -20.04
CA GLU A 99 -65.92 -21.65 -19.86
C GLU A 99 -65.02 -21.75 -21.10
N VAL A 100 -65.62 -21.71 -22.30
CA VAL A 100 -64.85 -21.67 -23.55
C VAL A 100 -64.01 -20.39 -23.67
N ALA A 101 -64.48 -19.25 -23.15
CA ALA A 101 -63.74 -17.99 -23.17
C ALA A 101 -62.52 -18.02 -22.23
N GLU A 102 -62.66 -18.67 -21.06
CA GLU A 102 -61.60 -18.85 -20.05
C GLU A 102 -60.82 -20.17 -20.23
N ALA A 103 -61.02 -20.86 -21.36
CA ALA A 103 -60.35 -22.11 -21.72
C ALA A 103 -60.56 -23.30 -20.75
N THR A 104 -61.66 -23.30 -20.00
CA THR A 104 -62.13 -24.44 -19.20
C THR A 104 -63.08 -25.34 -20.02
N ASP A 105 -63.36 -26.56 -19.54
CA ASP A 105 -64.11 -27.58 -20.30
C ASP A 105 -65.61 -27.54 -19.96
N ALA A 106 -66.43 -26.95 -20.83
CA ALA A 106 -67.89 -26.79 -20.71
C ALA A 106 -68.73 -28.09 -20.66
N LEU A 107 -68.09 -29.25 -20.49
CA LEU A 107 -68.74 -30.54 -20.30
C LEU A 107 -68.32 -31.22 -18.99
N ASP A 108 -67.47 -30.58 -18.19
CA ASP A 108 -66.90 -31.11 -16.96
C ASP A 108 -67.21 -30.26 -15.71
N VAL A 109 -68.16 -30.75 -14.92
CA VAL A 109 -68.76 -30.17 -13.70
C VAL A 109 -67.77 -29.80 -12.56
N GLY A 110 -66.46 -29.94 -12.76
CA GLY A 110 -65.41 -29.70 -11.77
C GLY A 110 -64.34 -28.69 -12.21
N ASN A 111 -64.49 -28.03 -13.35
CA ASN A 111 -63.48 -27.15 -13.94
C ASN A 111 -63.89 -25.67 -13.82
N THR A 112 -63.78 -25.11 -12.60
CA THR A 112 -64.18 -23.73 -12.30
C THR A 112 -63.09 -22.70 -12.65
N PRO A 113 -63.44 -21.46 -13.04
CA PRO A 113 -62.46 -20.40 -13.34
C PRO A 113 -61.51 -20.05 -12.18
N ASP A 114 -60.26 -19.75 -12.52
CA ASP A 114 -59.16 -19.26 -11.67
C ASP A 114 -59.30 -17.72 -11.48
N PRO A 115 -59.70 -17.22 -10.28
CA PRO A 115 -60.04 -15.82 -10.09
C PRO A 115 -58.87 -14.84 -10.00
N ASP A 116 -57.69 -15.28 -9.54
CA ASP A 116 -56.50 -14.46 -9.33
C ASP A 116 -55.36 -14.76 -10.34
N LEU A 117 -55.58 -15.74 -11.22
CA LEU A 117 -54.82 -16.02 -12.43
C LEU A 117 -53.40 -16.53 -12.18
N ASP A 118 -53.20 -17.25 -11.08
CA ASP A 118 -51.91 -17.83 -10.71
C ASP A 118 -51.67 -19.24 -11.31
N GLY A 119 -52.71 -19.84 -11.91
CA GLY A 119 -52.66 -21.16 -12.52
C GLY A 119 -53.10 -22.30 -11.60
N VAL A 120 -53.54 -22.01 -10.38
CA VAL A 120 -54.15 -22.95 -9.44
C VAL A 120 -55.66 -22.75 -9.45
N LEU A 121 -56.40 -23.86 -9.56
CA LEU A 121 -57.86 -23.77 -9.55
C LEU A 121 -58.33 -23.51 -8.12
N ASN A 122 -59.27 -22.59 -7.92
CA ASN A 122 -59.84 -22.20 -6.62
C ASN A 122 -60.12 -23.39 -5.66
N SER A 123 -60.57 -24.54 -6.15
CA SER A 123 -60.83 -25.73 -5.31
C SER A 123 -59.59 -26.47 -4.78
N LEU A 124 -58.40 -26.11 -5.25
CA LEU A 124 -57.08 -26.60 -4.85
C LEU A 124 -56.18 -25.47 -4.33
N ASP A 125 -56.72 -24.25 -4.28
CA ASP A 125 -56.00 -23.03 -4.01
C ASP A 125 -56.12 -22.66 -2.52
N ASN A 126 -54.99 -22.60 -1.81
CA ASN A 126 -54.91 -22.17 -0.42
C ASN A 126 -54.91 -20.64 -0.25
N CYS A 127 -54.86 -19.88 -1.36
CA CYS A 127 -55.09 -18.43 -1.39
C CYS A 127 -56.00 -18.03 -2.55
N ASP A 128 -57.28 -18.37 -2.44
CA ASP A 128 -58.32 -18.23 -3.48
C ASP A 128 -58.59 -16.84 -4.10
N THR A 129 -57.87 -15.82 -3.64
CA THR A 129 -57.95 -14.42 -4.09
C THR A 129 -56.59 -13.72 -4.17
N ALA A 130 -55.49 -14.42 -3.85
CA ALA A 130 -54.14 -13.89 -3.85
C ALA A 130 -53.19 -14.89 -4.53
N ALA A 131 -52.72 -14.51 -5.72
CA ALA A 131 -51.94 -15.37 -6.59
C ALA A 131 -50.70 -15.96 -5.89
N ASN A 132 -50.66 -17.29 -5.73
CA ASN A 132 -49.56 -18.05 -5.13
C ASN A 132 -49.42 -19.45 -5.78
N ALA A 133 -48.88 -19.47 -6.99
CA ALA A 133 -48.82 -20.68 -7.81
C ALA A 133 -48.05 -21.87 -7.18
N ASP A 134 -47.20 -21.61 -6.18
CA ASP A 134 -46.44 -22.62 -5.43
C ASP A 134 -47.21 -23.24 -4.26
N GLN A 135 -48.30 -22.60 -3.83
CA GLN A 135 -49.17 -23.04 -2.74
C GLN A 135 -48.39 -23.29 -1.45
N ALA A 136 -47.40 -22.42 -1.18
CA ALA A 136 -46.65 -22.42 0.06
C ALA A 136 -47.60 -22.23 1.25
N ASN A 137 -47.29 -22.93 2.34
CA ASN A 137 -48.09 -23.06 3.56
C ASN A 137 -47.17 -23.67 4.61
N ASN A 138 -46.47 -22.80 5.32
CA ASN A 138 -45.37 -23.16 6.19
C ASN A 138 -45.85 -23.81 7.50
N ASP A 139 -46.96 -23.35 8.06
CA ASP A 139 -47.54 -23.86 9.30
C ASP A 139 -48.53 -25.06 9.16
N GLY A 140 -48.92 -25.39 7.93
CA GLY A 140 -49.86 -26.46 7.61
C GLY A 140 -51.35 -26.11 7.80
N ASP A 141 -51.72 -24.83 7.91
CA ASP A 141 -53.09 -24.39 8.17
C ASP A 141 -53.96 -24.35 6.88
N ALA A 142 -55.11 -23.67 6.89
CA ALA A 142 -55.99 -23.61 5.73
C ALA A 142 -55.67 -22.48 4.73
N LEU A 143 -54.85 -21.50 5.11
CA LEU A 143 -54.36 -20.38 4.31
C LEU A 143 -52.95 -20.71 3.81
N GLY A 144 -52.55 -20.16 2.67
CA GLY A 144 -51.16 -20.22 2.22
C GLY A 144 -50.40 -18.96 2.64
N ASP A 145 -49.08 -19.00 2.62
CA ASP A 145 -48.21 -17.91 3.11
C ASP A 145 -48.54 -16.56 2.44
N ALA A 146 -48.98 -16.57 1.18
CA ALA A 146 -49.37 -15.36 0.45
C ALA A 146 -50.65 -14.67 0.98
N CYS A 147 -51.43 -15.34 1.82
CA CYS A 147 -52.69 -14.85 2.35
C CYS A 147 -52.92 -15.19 3.84
N ASP A 148 -51.92 -15.76 4.51
CA ASP A 148 -51.83 -15.79 5.96
C ASP A 148 -51.21 -14.48 6.47
N SER A 149 -51.22 -14.29 7.79
CA SER A 149 -50.68 -13.10 8.47
C SER A 149 -49.74 -13.46 9.61
N ASP A 150 -49.44 -14.75 9.72
CA ASP A 150 -48.69 -15.45 10.75
C ASP A 150 -48.30 -16.80 10.12
N ASP A 151 -47.34 -16.77 9.19
CA ASP A 151 -47.02 -17.86 8.26
C ASP A 151 -46.49 -19.13 8.98
N ASP A 152 -46.05 -19.01 10.22
CA ASP A 152 -45.50 -20.10 11.01
C ASP A 152 -46.32 -20.44 12.29
N ASN A 153 -47.34 -19.64 12.56
CA ASN A 153 -48.33 -19.81 13.63
C ASN A 153 -47.73 -19.77 15.04
N ASP A 154 -46.68 -18.98 15.22
CA ASP A 154 -45.98 -18.80 16.49
C ASP A 154 -46.60 -17.71 17.39
N THR A 155 -47.61 -17.02 16.88
CA THR A 155 -48.40 -15.92 17.47
C THR A 155 -47.85 -14.51 17.28
N VAL A 156 -46.72 -14.35 16.59
CA VAL A 156 -46.20 -13.09 16.08
C VAL A 156 -46.62 -12.96 14.62
N ALA A 157 -46.98 -11.75 14.20
CA ALA A 157 -47.46 -11.52 12.84
C ALA A 157 -46.27 -11.22 11.92
N ASP A 158 -46.32 -11.65 10.66
CA ASP A 158 -45.20 -11.58 9.70
C ASP A 158 -44.52 -10.20 9.64
N LEU A 159 -45.29 -9.11 9.76
CA LEU A 159 -44.76 -7.74 9.71
C LEU A 159 -43.86 -7.36 10.90
N THR A 160 -43.84 -8.17 11.95
CA THR A 160 -43.10 -7.94 13.20
C THR A 160 -42.30 -9.17 13.62
N ASP A 161 -42.32 -10.21 12.79
CA ASP A 161 -41.69 -11.48 13.06
C ASP A 161 -40.29 -11.50 12.43
N ASN A 162 -39.25 -11.53 13.27
CA ASN A 162 -37.86 -11.65 12.82
C ASN A 162 -37.52 -13.06 12.32
N CYS A 163 -38.44 -14.02 12.41
CA CYS A 163 -38.37 -15.32 11.74
C CYS A 163 -39.71 -15.72 11.12
N GLN A 164 -40.21 -14.93 10.16
CA GLN A 164 -41.50 -15.12 9.47
C GLN A 164 -41.91 -16.58 9.15
N PHE A 165 -40.96 -17.47 8.85
CA PHE A 165 -41.24 -18.87 8.49
C PHE A 165 -40.77 -19.90 9.53
N THR A 166 -40.23 -19.49 10.68
CA THR A 166 -39.67 -20.38 11.70
C THR A 166 -40.15 -20.00 13.10
N PRO A 167 -41.01 -20.83 13.74
CA PRO A 167 -41.70 -20.42 14.96
C PRO A 167 -40.76 -20.04 16.10
N ASN A 168 -40.75 -18.76 16.47
CA ASN A 168 -39.83 -18.20 17.44
C ASN A 168 -40.45 -17.17 18.40
N ALA A 169 -41.71 -17.33 18.79
CA ALA A 169 -42.60 -16.52 19.64
C ALA A 169 -42.03 -15.61 20.77
N LEU A 170 -40.78 -15.80 21.19
CA LEU A 170 -40.04 -14.91 22.06
C LEU A 170 -39.29 -13.79 21.30
N GLN A 171 -39.18 -13.85 19.97
CA GLN A 171 -38.35 -12.99 19.11
C GLN A 171 -36.97 -12.74 19.72
N ALA A 172 -36.25 -13.82 20.04
CA ALA A 172 -34.85 -13.68 20.41
C ALA A 172 -34.06 -13.27 19.15
N ASP A 173 -33.07 -12.42 19.36
CA ASP A 173 -32.33 -11.66 18.36
C ASP A 173 -31.05 -11.18 19.07
N ASN A 174 -30.04 -12.05 19.11
CA ASN A 174 -28.92 -11.90 20.03
C ASN A 174 -27.89 -10.86 19.55
N ASP A 175 -27.72 -10.73 18.24
CA ASP A 175 -26.88 -9.70 17.60
C ASP A 175 -27.65 -8.42 17.19
N GLY A 176 -28.98 -8.47 17.10
CA GLY A 176 -29.81 -7.32 16.76
C GLY A 176 -29.86 -6.99 15.27
N ASP A 177 -29.48 -7.92 14.38
CA ASP A 177 -29.44 -7.68 12.93
C ASP A 177 -30.84 -7.69 12.27
N GLY A 178 -31.86 -8.10 13.05
CA GLY A 178 -33.26 -8.16 12.65
C GLY A 178 -33.70 -9.52 12.12
N GLN A 179 -32.81 -10.51 12.09
CA GLN A 179 -33.09 -11.92 11.90
C GLN A 179 -32.99 -12.62 13.27
N GLY A 180 -34.03 -13.38 13.65
CA GLY A 180 -34.06 -13.94 15.01
C GLY A 180 -33.22 -15.21 15.15
N ASP A 181 -32.75 -15.52 16.36
CA ASP A 181 -31.88 -16.70 16.68
C ASP A 181 -32.42 -18.07 16.18
N SER A 182 -33.70 -18.15 15.82
CA SER A 182 -34.31 -19.39 15.34
C SER A 182 -34.17 -19.60 13.84
N CYS A 183 -33.87 -18.55 13.10
CA CYS A 183 -33.71 -18.53 11.66
C CYS A 183 -32.42 -17.86 11.22
N ASP A 184 -31.67 -17.25 12.14
CA ASP A 184 -30.30 -16.81 11.90
C ASP A 184 -29.38 -18.02 11.65
N PRO A 185 -28.49 -17.96 10.65
CA PRO A 185 -27.39 -18.91 10.53
C PRO A 185 -26.17 -18.64 11.44
N ASP A 186 -26.10 -17.46 12.07
CA ASP A 186 -25.00 -16.94 12.89
C ASP A 186 -25.55 -16.00 13.99
N ASP A 187 -26.07 -16.59 15.08
CA ASP A 187 -26.86 -15.89 16.12
C ASP A 187 -26.11 -14.75 16.86
N ASP A 188 -24.77 -14.65 16.76
CA ASP A 188 -23.98 -13.58 17.39
C ASP A 188 -23.08 -12.80 16.42
N ASN A 189 -23.20 -13.09 15.11
CA ASN A 189 -22.53 -12.40 14.01
C ASN A 189 -21.00 -12.30 14.17
N ASP A 190 -20.37 -13.31 14.76
CA ASP A 190 -18.91 -13.39 14.90
C ASP A 190 -18.20 -13.97 13.66
N GLY A 191 -18.98 -14.42 12.67
CA GLY A 191 -18.51 -15.02 11.43
C GLY A 191 -18.40 -16.55 11.46
N VAL A 192 -18.73 -17.19 12.59
CA VAL A 192 -18.76 -18.64 12.78
C VAL A 192 -20.21 -19.11 12.90
N LEU A 193 -20.73 -19.72 11.83
CA LEU A 193 -22.09 -20.28 11.84
C LEU A 193 -22.36 -21.20 13.04
N ASP A 194 -23.53 -21.12 13.69
CA ASP A 194 -23.87 -21.80 14.98
C ASP A 194 -23.58 -23.31 14.99
N GLY A 195 -23.66 -23.95 13.82
CA GLY A 195 -23.41 -25.38 13.67
C GLY A 195 -21.94 -25.78 13.85
N GLY A 196 -21.03 -24.83 13.72
CA GLY A 196 -19.59 -24.93 13.94
C GLY A 196 -19.10 -24.14 15.15
N ASP A 197 -19.95 -23.27 15.69
CA ASP A 197 -19.66 -22.40 16.82
C ASP A 197 -19.77 -23.12 18.18
N ASN A 198 -18.72 -23.05 18.98
CA ASN A 198 -18.69 -23.54 20.36
C ASN A 198 -19.30 -22.55 21.37
N CYS A 199 -19.61 -21.32 20.97
CA CYS A 199 -20.32 -20.30 21.74
C CYS A 199 -21.36 -19.51 20.93
N ALA A 200 -22.27 -20.22 20.24
CA ALA A 200 -23.37 -19.73 19.39
C ALA A 200 -24.32 -18.61 19.88
N LEU A 201 -24.06 -17.91 20.97
CA LEU A 201 -24.81 -16.71 21.40
C LEU A 201 -23.85 -15.66 22.00
N VAL A 202 -22.54 -15.88 21.93
CA VAL A 202 -21.48 -15.06 22.50
C VAL A 202 -20.31 -15.09 21.53
N ALA A 203 -20.18 -13.99 20.77
CA ALA A 203 -19.17 -13.85 19.74
C ALA A 203 -17.76 -14.26 20.21
N ASN A 204 -17.17 -15.23 19.52
CA ASN A 204 -15.84 -15.76 19.74
C ASN A 204 -15.25 -16.37 18.44
N ALA A 205 -14.98 -15.52 17.46
CA ALA A 205 -14.49 -15.91 16.13
C ALA A 205 -13.21 -16.81 16.15
N ASP A 206 -12.42 -16.76 17.23
CA ASP A 206 -11.23 -17.58 17.44
C ASP A 206 -11.52 -19.04 17.80
N GLN A 207 -12.75 -19.33 18.25
CA GLN A 207 -13.22 -20.63 18.70
C GLN A 207 -12.32 -21.26 19.78
N ALA A 208 -11.72 -20.43 20.64
CA ALA A 208 -10.90 -20.87 21.76
C ALA A 208 -11.67 -21.86 22.65
N ASN A 209 -11.01 -22.94 23.05
CA ASN A 209 -11.59 -24.04 23.83
C ASN A 209 -10.44 -24.83 24.47
N ASN A 210 -10.02 -24.37 25.64
CA ASN A 210 -8.80 -24.80 26.30
C ASN A 210 -8.89 -26.23 26.88
N ASP A 211 -10.05 -26.65 27.39
CA ASP A 211 -10.26 -27.99 27.95
C ASP A 211 -10.75 -29.04 26.91
N GLY A 212 -11.17 -28.59 25.73
CA GLY A 212 -11.68 -29.39 24.63
C GLY A 212 -13.12 -29.89 24.82
N ASP A 213 -13.93 -29.25 25.66
CA ASP A 213 -15.33 -29.60 25.90
C ASP A 213 -16.28 -29.06 24.78
N ALA A 214 -17.59 -28.99 25.01
CA ALA A 214 -18.54 -28.52 24.02
C ALA A 214 -18.73 -26.99 23.99
N LEU A 215 -18.30 -26.27 25.03
CA LEU A 215 -18.33 -24.82 25.15
C LEU A 215 -16.94 -24.27 24.79
N GLY A 216 -16.88 -23.10 24.18
CA GLY A 216 -15.63 -22.35 24.04
C GLY A 216 -15.38 -21.50 25.28
N ASP A 217 -14.15 -20.99 25.40
CA ASP A 217 -13.70 -20.24 26.58
C ASP A 217 -14.57 -18.97 26.81
N ALA A 218 -15.13 -18.39 25.74
CA ALA A 218 -16.02 -17.23 25.84
C ALA A 218 -17.36 -17.50 26.55
N CYS A 219 -17.79 -18.77 26.60
CA CYS A 219 -19.09 -19.17 27.15
C CYS A 219 -19.02 -20.36 28.12
N ASP A 220 -17.82 -20.86 28.43
CA ASP A 220 -17.57 -21.72 29.57
C ASP A 220 -17.39 -20.89 30.86
N ALA A 221 -17.38 -21.55 32.00
CA ALA A 221 -17.22 -20.95 33.31
C ALA A 221 -16.07 -21.58 34.12
N ASP A 222 -15.31 -22.47 33.49
CA ASP A 222 -14.22 -23.29 34.02
C ASP A 222 -13.35 -23.74 32.83
N ASP A 223 -12.61 -22.80 32.21
CA ASP A 223 -11.97 -22.98 30.88
C ASP A 223 -10.88 -24.08 30.84
N ASP A 224 -10.39 -24.54 32.00
CA ASP A 224 -9.39 -25.62 32.11
C ASP A 224 -9.90 -26.91 32.77
N ASP A 225 -11.19 -26.93 33.14
CA ASP A 225 -11.94 -28.03 33.74
C ASP A 225 -11.26 -28.63 35.01
N ASP A 226 -10.49 -27.81 35.74
CA ASP A 226 -9.79 -28.23 36.95
C ASP A 226 -10.73 -28.27 38.18
N GLY A 227 -11.86 -27.58 38.08
CA GLY A 227 -12.90 -27.48 39.09
C GLY A 227 -12.86 -26.22 39.96
N VAL A 228 -12.06 -25.23 39.60
CA VAL A 228 -12.09 -23.84 40.05
C VAL A 228 -12.70 -23.00 38.92
N LEU A 229 -13.72 -22.18 39.23
CA LEU A 229 -14.37 -21.37 38.20
C LEU A 229 -13.49 -20.17 37.87
N ASP A 230 -13.44 -19.73 36.61
CA ASP A 230 -12.56 -18.65 36.11
C ASP A 230 -12.58 -17.39 36.98
N VAL A 231 -13.77 -16.99 37.43
CA VAL A 231 -13.98 -15.83 38.32
C VAL A 231 -13.26 -15.93 39.68
N THR A 232 -12.71 -17.10 40.00
CA THR A 232 -11.95 -17.41 41.20
C THR A 232 -10.64 -18.11 40.92
N ASP A 233 -10.32 -18.36 39.65
CA ASP A 233 -9.14 -19.06 39.20
C ASP A 233 -7.99 -18.07 38.99
N ASN A 234 -6.85 -18.32 39.64
CA ASN A 234 -5.63 -17.56 39.38
C ASN A 234 -4.82 -18.06 38.18
N CYS A 235 -5.27 -19.13 37.52
CA CYS A 235 -4.80 -19.66 36.25
C CYS A 235 -5.96 -20.20 35.40
N GLN A 236 -6.82 -19.30 34.92
CA GLN A 236 -8.03 -19.61 34.14
C GLN A 236 -7.86 -20.67 33.04
N PHE A 237 -6.71 -20.71 32.35
CA PHE A 237 -6.46 -21.64 31.25
C PHE A 237 -5.52 -22.81 31.61
N VAL A 238 -5.03 -22.90 32.86
CA VAL A 238 -4.03 -23.91 33.26
C VAL A 238 -4.37 -24.53 34.61
N GLY A 239 -4.87 -25.77 34.54
CA GLY A 239 -5.40 -26.46 35.73
C GLY A 239 -4.45 -26.51 36.93
N ASN A 240 -4.81 -25.79 37.99
CA ASN A 240 -4.07 -25.62 39.23
C ASN A 240 -5.00 -25.60 40.47
N THR A 241 -5.70 -26.71 40.72
CA THR A 241 -6.68 -26.85 41.83
C THR A 241 -6.26 -26.42 43.24
N ASP A 242 -4.96 -26.22 43.51
CA ASP A 242 -4.43 -25.70 44.77
C ASP A 242 -4.27 -24.19 44.83
N GLN A 243 -4.36 -23.48 43.70
CA GLN A 243 -4.40 -22.02 43.58
C GLN A 243 -3.23 -21.39 44.34
N THR A 244 -2.05 -21.96 44.15
CA THR A 244 -0.80 -21.41 44.67
C THR A 244 -0.47 -20.14 43.90
N ASP A 245 0.05 -19.17 44.63
CA ASP A 245 0.36 -17.80 44.21
C ASP A 245 1.43 -17.34 45.21
N THR A 246 2.68 -17.45 44.80
CA THR A 246 3.86 -17.35 45.67
C THR A 246 4.21 -15.89 45.99
N ASP A 247 4.04 -14.98 45.04
CA ASP A 247 4.34 -13.56 45.17
C ASP A 247 3.11 -12.70 45.62
N GLY A 248 1.90 -13.21 45.41
CA GLY A 248 0.63 -12.60 45.79
C GLY A 248 0.05 -11.63 44.75
N ASP A 249 0.44 -11.71 43.48
CA ASP A 249 0.00 -10.79 42.43
C ASP A 249 -1.35 -11.15 41.77
N ALA A 250 -1.88 -12.33 42.13
CA ALA A 250 -3.13 -12.94 41.66
C ALA A 250 -3.03 -13.78 40.38
N GLN A 251 -1.86 -13.88 39.76
CA GLN A 251 -1.51 -14.97 38.86
C GLN A 251 -1.04 -16.17 39.72
N GLY A 252 -1.33 -17.40 39.29
CA GLY A 252 -0.94 -18.58 40.04
C GLY A 252 0.36 -19.20 39.55
N ASP A 253 1.10 -19.87 40.44
CA ASP A 253 2.39 -20.54 40.12
C ASP A 253 2.34 -21.53 38.93
N ALA A 254 1.15 -21.87 38.41
CA ALA A 254 0.99 -22.79 37.28
C ALA A 254 0.99 -22.08 35.92
N CYS A 255 0.69 -20.78 35.91
CA CYS A 255 0.57 -19.92 34.74
C CYS A 255 1.35 -18.61 34.89
N ASP A 256 1.98 -18.40 36.04
CA ASP A 256 2.98 -17.36 36.27
C ASP A 256 4.32 -17.83 35.67
N THR A 257 5.01 -16.90 35.02
CA THR A 257 6.33 -17.15 34.43
C THR A 257 7.47 -16.73 35.35
N ASP A 258 7.17 -16.02 36.43
CA ASP A 258 8.09 -15.59 37.49
C ASP A 258 7.38 -15.71 38.85
N ASP A 259 7.28 -16.94 39.38
CA ASP A 259 6.47 -17.31 40.55
C ASP A 259 6.76 -16.45 41.81
N ASP A 260 7.93 -15.82 41.90
CA ASP A 260 8.33 -15.01 43.05
C ASP A 260 8.55 -13.51 42.77
N ASN A 261 8.39 -13.13 41.50
CA ASN A 261 8.39 -11.76 40.96
C ASN A 261 9.67 -10.99 41.31
N ASP A 262 10.81 -11.67 41.16
CA ASP A 262 12.14 -11.08 41.33
C ASP A 262 12.79 -10.60 40.03
N GLY A 263 12.08 -10.76 38.91
CA GLY A 263 12.47 -10.32 37.58
C GLY A 263 13.23 -11.38 36.79
N TYR A 264 13.31 -12.60 37.29
CA TYR A 264 13.93 -13.72 36.59
C TYR A 264 12.90 -14.81 36.29
N PRO A 265 12.69 -15.17 35.00
CA PRO A 265 11.75 -16.22 34.65
C PRO A 265 12.10 -17.56 35.30
N ASP A 266 11.08 -18.30 35.70
CA ASP A 266 11.15 -19.65 36.26
C ASP A 266 12.05 -20.60 35.46
N THR A 267 11.98 -20.48 34.13
CA THR A 267 12.75 -21.27 33.17
C THR A 267 14.26 -21.02 33.31
N LEU A 268 14.66 -19.75 33.45
CA LEU A 268 16.04 -19.32 33.64
C LEU A 268 16.57 -19.79 34.99
N GLU A 269 15.76 -19.61 36.05
CA GLU A 269 16.13 -20.02 37.39
C GLU A 269 16.37 -21.53 37.50
N VAL A 270 15.47 -22.32 36.90
CA VAL A 270 15.63 -23.79 36.84
C VAL A 270 16.86 -24.19 36.03
N ALA A 271 17.13 -23.50 34.91
CA ALA A 271 18.29 -23.77 34.06
C ALA A 271 19.61 -23.50 34.79
N GLN A 272 19.67 -22.41 35.55
CA GLN A 272 20.85 -21.99 36.31
C GLN A 272 20.92 -22.58 37.73
N GLY A 273 19.88 -23.32 38.14
CA GLY A 273 19.83 -24.06 39.40
C GLY A 273 19.56 -23.19 40.63
N THR A 274 18.96 -22.01 40.41
CA THR A 274 18.36 -21.16 41.43
C THR A 274 16.91 -21.61 41.70
N ASN A 275 16.08 -20.83 42.40
CA ASN A 275 14.84 -21.33 42.99
C ASN A 275 13.67 -20.39 42.66
N PRO A 276 12.80 -20.79 41.70
CA PRO A 276 11.58 -20.09 41.25
C PRO A 276 10.67 -19.50 42.32
N LEU A 277 10.69 -20.09 43.52
CA LEU A 277 9.78 -19.72 44.61
C LEU A 277 10.42 -18.83 45.68
N SER A 278 11.56 -18.21 45.39
CA SER A 278 12.31 -17.39 46.33
C SER A 278 13.16 -16.29 45.67
N ALA A 279 12.62 -15.07 45.68
CA ALA A 279 13.22 -13.77 45.28
C ALA A 279 14.60 -13.39 45.87
N ALA A 280 15.18 -14.26 46.70
CA ALA A 280 16.54 -14.14 47.20
C ALA A 280 17.52 -15.06 46.44
N SER A 281 17.06 -15.71 45.38
CA SER A 281 17.76 -16.76 44.66
C SER A 281 18.09 -16.30 43.24
N THR A 282 18.84 -15.21 43.11
CA THR A 282 19.11 -14.61 41.79
C THR A 282 20.06 -15.47 40.93
N PRO A 283 19.74 -15.67 39.63
CA PRO A 283 20.61 -16.19 38.57
C PRO A 283 21.97 -15.48 38.42
N ASP A 284 22.80 -16.01 37.53
CA ASP A 284 24.10 -15.57 37.00
C ASP A 284 23.85 -14.80 35.69
N PRO A 285 23.62 -13.47 35.72
CA PRO A 285 23.10 -12.71 34.58
C PRO A 285 24.09 -12.61 33.43
N ASP A 286 25.38 -12.52 33.73
CA ASP A 286 26.47 -12.37 32.76
C ASP A 286 27.14 -13.72 32.40
N LEU A 287 26.62 -14.83 32.93
CA LEU A 287 27.03 -16.20 32.62
C LEU A 287 28.53 -16.49 32.82
N ASP A 288 29.21 -15.72 33.68
CA ASP A 288 30.65 -15.86 33.93
C ASP A 288 30.99 -17.04 34.87
N GLY A 289 29.97 -17.63 35.48
CA GLY A 289 30.04 -18.72 36.45
C GLY A 289 30.02 -18.28 37.91
N VAL A 290 29.76 -17.00 38.21
CA VAL A 290 29.72 -16.37 39.53
C VAL A 290 28.36 -15.74 39.77
N LEU A 291 27.45 -16.49 40.41
CA LEU A 291 26.13 -15.99 40.82
C LEU A 291 26.14 -14.54 41.35
N ASN A 292 25.24 -13.70 40.84
CA ASN A 292 25.11 -12.25 41.08
C ASN A 292 25.42 -11.80 42.53
N LEU A 293 24.90 -12.50 43.54
CA LEU A 293 25.13 -12.16 44.95
C LEU A 293 26.63 -12.19 45.37
N SER A 294 27.48 -12.87 44.63
CA SER A 294 28.92 -13.02 44.88
C SER A 294 29.79 -12.38 43.79
N ASP A 295 29.16 -11.71 42.84
CA ASP A 295 29.79 -11.10 41.68
C ASP A 295 30.13 -9.63 41.93
N ASN A 296 31.36 -9.22 41.61
CA ASN A 296 31.78 -7.82 41.66
C ASN A 296 31.61 -7.08 40.32
N CYS A 297 31.16 -7.76 39.27
CA CYS A 297 30.60 -7.20 38.05
C CYS A 297 29.35 -7.96 37.60
N PRO A 298 28.21 -7.84 38.33
CA PRO A 298 26.99 -8.63 38.12
C PRO A 298 26.40 -8.71 36.70
N ASP A 299 26.80 -7.78 35.84
CA ASP A 299 26.28 -7.59 34.49
C ASP A 299 27.43 -7.62 33.44
N THR A 300 28.65 -8.05 33.81
CA THR A 300 29.79 -8.02 32.89
C THR A 300 30.74 -9.19 33.12
N PRO A 301 30.83 -10.15 32.17
CA PRO A 301 31.46 -11.44 32.44
C PRO A 301 32.91 -11.30 32.93
N ASN A 302 33.17 -11.63 34.20
CA ASN A 302 34.50 -11.52 34.78
C ASN A 302 34.84 -12.71 35.72
N PRO A 303 35.02 -13.93 35.18
CA PRO A 303 35.13 -15.15 35.99
C PRO A 303 36.30 -15.16 37.00
N ASP A 304 37.24 -14.22 36.86
CA ASP A 304 38.39 -14.04 37.74
C ASP A 304 38.18 -13.08 38.92
N GLN A 305 37.12 -12.26 38.86
CA GLN A 305 36.71 -11.30 39.89
C GLN A 305 37.88 -10.38 40.31
N LEU A 306 38.70 -9.97 39.34
CA LEU A 306 39.78 -9.00 39.56
C LEU A 306 39.20 -7.64 39.98
N ASP A 307 39.91 -6.95 40.88
CA ASP A 307 39.55 -5.66 41.48
C ASP A 307 40.88 -4.97 41.86
N SER A 308 41.41 -4.18 40.94
CA SER A 308 42.76 -3.63 40.92
C SER A 308 42.92 -2.46 41.88
N ASP A 309 41.87 -1.67 42.07
CA ASP A 309 41.86 -0.50 42.95
C ASP A 309 41.30 -0.82 44.36
N GLY A 310 40.55 -1.92 44.50
CA GLY A 310 39.99 -2.44 45.74
C GLY A 310 38.68 -1.79 46.18
N ASP A 311 37.93 -1.15 45.28
CA ASP A 311 36.72 -0.41 45.60
C ASP A 311 35.45 -1.29 45.69
N GLY A 312 35.52 -2.50 45.12
CA GLY A 312 34.46 -3.50 45.13
C GLY A 312 33.73 -3.66 43.81
N ASN A 313 34.03 -2.85 42.80
CA ASN A 313 33.73 -3.13 41.39
C ASN A 313 34.90 -3.93 40.80
N GLY A 314 34.62 -4.87 39.89
CA GLY A 314 35.68 -5.62 39.23
C GLY A 314 36.28 -4.87 38.05
N ASP A 315 37.51 -5.20 37.67
CA ASP A 315 38.26 -4.54 36.57
C ASP A 315 37.49 -4.53 35.22
N ALA A 316 36.53 -5.44 35.05
CA ALA A 316 35.70 -5.55 33.85
C ALA A 316 34.57 -4.49 33.78
N CYS A 317 34.10 -4.01 34.93
CA CYS A 317 32.99 -3.06 35.06
C CYS A 317 33.38 -1.77 35.80
N ASP A 318 34.63 -1.68 36.27
CA ASP A 318 35.20 -0.45 36.81
C ASP A 318 35.74 0.41 35.65
N ALA A 319 35.36 1.68 35.68
CA ALA A 319 35.66 2.65 34.63
C ALA A 319 37.01 3.34 34.82
N ASP A 320 37.64 3.19 35.99
CA ASP A 320 38.92 3.79 36.36
C ASP A 320 39.70 2.79 37.25
N ASN A 321 40.27 1.77 36.61
CA ASN A 321 40.81 0.57 37.25
C ASN A 321 42.03 0.83 38.17
N ASP A 322 42.58 2.04 38.18
CA ASP A 322 43.63 2.46 39.10
C ASP A 322 43.33 3.71 39.94
N ASN A 323 42.14 4.28 39.75
CA ASN A 323 41.53 5.38 40.50
C ASN A 323 42.39 6.66 40.49
N ASP A 324 42.99 6.98 39.34
CA ASP A 324 43.80 8.19 39.15
C ASP A 324 43.00 9.41 38.65
N GLY A 325 41.74 9.17 38.27
CA GLY A 325 40.80 10.17 37.79
C GLY A 325 40.70 10.29 36.27
N PHE A 326 41.36 9.42 35.52
CA PHE A 326 41.14 9.22 34.09
C PHE A 326 40.42 7.88 33.86
N ALA A 327 39.42 7.88 33.00
CA ALA A 327 38.72 6.64 32.69
C ALA A 327 39.57 5.74 31.79
N ASP A 328 39.49 4.43 31.98
CA ASP A 328 40.20 3.41 31.21
C ASP A 328 40.08 3.62 29.69
N ALA A 329 38.88 3.95 29.23
CA ALA A 329 38.61 4.22 27.82
C ALA A 329 39.38 5.44 27.27
N VAL A 330 39.52 6.49 28.08
CA VAL A 330 40.31 7.69 27.72
C VAL A 330 41.78 7.31 27.62
N GLU A 331 42.26 6.51 28.56
CA GLU A 331 43.64 6.08 28.57
C GLU A 331 43.99 5.16 27.40
N VAL A 332 43.13 4.20 27.07
CA VAL A 332 43.30 3.33 25.89
C VAL A 332 43.30 4.16 24.60
N ALA A 333 42.36 5.11 24.46
CA ALA A 333 42.26 5.97 23.29
C ALA A 333 43.51 6.85 23.10
N GLU A 334 44.10 7.31 24.20
CA GLU A 334 45.27 8.19 24.18
C GLU A 334 46.61 7.45 24.33
N GLY A 335 46.56 6.11 24.37
CA GLY A 335 47.73 5.24 24.43
C GLY A 335 48.48 5.28 25.76
N THR A 336 47.79 5.69 26.84
CA THR A 336 48.23 5.56 28.22
C THR A 336 47.74 4.23 28.84
N ASN A 337 47.95 3.98 30.13
CA ASN A 337 47.84 2.62 30.70
C ASN A 337 46.81 2.58 31.84
N PRO A 338 45.63 1.97 31.62
CA PRO A 338 44.51 1.92 32.57
C PRO A 338 44.76 1.28 33.95
N LEU A 339 45.95 0.67 34.13
CA LEU A 339 46.33 0.00 35.38
C LEU A 339 47.54 0.68 36.06
N ASP A 340 48.00 1.83 35.55
CA ASP A 340 49.11 2.61 36.11
C ASP A 340 48.83 4.12 36.16
N ALA A 341 48.37 4.55 37.34
CA ALA A 341 48.05 5.91 37.78
C ALA A 341 49.11 7.02 37.55
N GLY A 342 50.22 6.70 36.88
CA GLY A 342 51.27 7.62 36.46
C GLY A 342 51.26 7.94 34.96
N SER A 343 50.28 7.46 34.20
CA SER A 343 50.23 7.52 32.74
C SER A 343 49.12 8.46 32.25
N THR A 344 49.33 9.78 32.26
CA THR A 344 48.21 10.75 32.05
C THR A 344 48.02 11.22 30.59
N PRO A 345 46.76 11.28 30.10
CA PRO A 345 46.26 11.90 28.85
C PRO A 345 46.76 13.30 28.42
N ASP A 346 46.62 13.63 27.13
CA ASP A 346 46.84 14.89 26.39
C ASP A 346 45.62 15.84 26.48
N PRO A 347 45.52 16.72 27.49
CA PRO A 347 44.24 17.30 27.91
C PRO A 347 43.57 18.26 26.93
N ASP A 348 44.31 18.81 25.96
CA ASP A 348 43.78 19.71 24.93
C ASP A 348 43.82 19.12 23.51
N LEU A 349 44.20 17.85 23.39
CA LEU A 349 44.08 17.02 22.18
C LEU A 349 44.80 17.60 20.95
N ASP A 350 45.91 18.28 21.17
CA ASP A 350 46.69 18.93 20.12
C ASP A 350 47.79 17.99 19.55
N GLY A 351 47.98 16.83 20.16
CA GLY A 351 48.96 15.81 19.80
C GLY A 351 50.31 15.98 20.53
N VAL A 352 50.41 16.89 21.50
CA VAL A 352 51.60 17.20 22.30
C VAL A 352 51.31 16.91 23.77
N LEU A 353 51.74 15.73 24.25
CA LEU A 353 51.59 15.33 25.65
C LEU A 353 51.95 16.47 26.64
N ASN A 354 51.07 16.74 27.60
CA ASN A 354 51.18 17.78 28.64
C ASN A 354 52.61 18.02 29.19
N SER A 355 53.40 16.95 29.38
CA SER A 355 54.79 17.04 29.86
C SER A 355 55.79 17.82 28.99
N VAL A 356 55.45 18.09 27.72
CA VAL A 356 56.29 18.79 26.73
C VAL A 356 55.59 19.92 25.99
N ASP A 357 54.32 20.17 26.31
CA ASP A 357 53.47 21.19 25.71
C ASP A 357 53.77 22.59 26.29
N ASN A 358 54.00 23.59 25.43
CA ASN A 358 54.17 24.99 25.83
C ASN A 358 52.85 25.75 26.05
N CYS A 359 51.71 25.09 25.83
CA CYS A 359 50.37 25.50 26.23
C CYS A 359 49.51 24.32 26.72
N ASP A 360 49.89 23.71 27.85
CA ASP A 360 49.33 22.48 28.48
C ASP A 360 47.80 22.31 28.66
N THR A 361 47.00 23.29 28.24
CA THR A 361 45.55 23.36 28.35
C THR A 361 44.90 24.08 27.15
N THR A 362 45.66 24.46 26.13
CA THR A 362 45.18 25.20 24.95
C THR A 362 45.88 24.70 23.69
N ALA A 363 45.12 23.92 22.90
CA ALA A 363 45.64 23.22 21.75
C ALA A 363 46.46 24.10 20.80
N ASN A 364 47.75 23.79 20.65
CA ASN A 364 48.66 24.45 19.74
C ASN A 364 49.66 23.45 19.14
N PRO A 365 49.21 22.59 18.20
CA PRO A 365 50.00 21.49 17.66
C PRO A 365 51.33 21.92 17.01
N ASP A 366 51.42 23.17 16.58
CA ASP A 366 52.61 23.76 15.96
C ASP A 366 53.62 24.34 16.95
N GLN A 367 53.22 24.49 18.22
CA GLN A 367 54.02 24.99 19.34
C GLN A 367 54.71 26.31 19.00
N VAL A 368 54.04 27.18 18.23
CA VAL A 368 54.57 28.50 17.84
C VAL A 368 54.73 29.38 19.08
N ASP A 369 55.86 30.08 19.13
CA ASP A 369 56.34 30.93 20.22
C ASP A 369 57.11 32.08 19.54
N THR A 370 56.38 33.16 19.22
CA THR A 370 56.83 34.27 18.35
C THR A 370 57.91 35.11 19.01
N ASP A 371 57.86 35.29 20.33
CA ASP A 371 58.86 36.05 21.10
C ASP A 371 59.99 35.17 21.69
N GLY A 372 59.76 33.85 21.81
CA GLY A 372 60.70 32.86 22.29
C GLY A 372 60.79 32.77 23.82
N ASP A 373 59.76 33.18 24.57
CA ASP A 373 59.76 33.21 26.03
C ASP A 373 59.45 31.85 26.70
N GLY A 374 58.91 30.92 25.91
CA GLY A 374 58.56 29.56 26.31
C GLY A 374 57.07 29.35 26.64
N GLN A 375 56.23 30.37 26.52
CA GLN A 375 54.78 30.27 26.43
C GLN A 375 54.40 30.25 24.94
N GLY A 376 53.56 29.31 24.51
CA GLY A 376 53.13 29.27 23.12
C GLY A 376 52.14 30.40 22.81
N ASN A 377 52.11 30.90 21.59
CA ASN A 377 51.22 31.99 21.17
C ASN A 377 49.74 31.77 21.55
N ALA A 378 49.28 30.51 21.50
CA ALA A 378 47.91 30.16 21.84
C ALA A 378 47.52 30.45 23.30
N CYS A 379 48.50 30.46 24.21
CA CYS A 379 48.30 30.71 25.63
C CYS A 379 49.11 31.91 26.14
N ASP A 380 49.89 32.57 25.30
CA ASP A 380 50.52 33.86 25.55
C ASP A 380 49.48 34.99 25.38
N ALA A 381 49.74 36.14 25.98
CA ALA A 381 48.87 37.31 25.93
C ALA A 381 49.54 38.53 25.28
N ASP A 382 50.81 38.42 24.86
CA ASP A 382 51.64 39.45 24.23
C ASP A 382 52.64 38.75 23.29
N ASP A 383 52.13 38.18 22.20
CA ASP A 383 52.79 37.22 21.31
C ASP A 383 54.12 37.71 20.71
N ASP A 384 54.31 39.03 20.57
CA ASP A 384 55.50 39.64 19.98
C ASP A 384 56.33 40.49 20.96
N ASP A 385 55.94 40.46 22.24
CA ASP A 385 56.62 41.04 23.39
C ASP A 385 56.87 42.56 23.21
N ASP A 386 55.93 43.24 22.54
CA ASP A 386 56.00 44.66 22.26
C ASP A 386 55.43 45.55 23.38
N THR A 387 54.78 44.94 24.38
CA THR A 387 54.09 45.52 25.54
C THR A 387 52.61 45.85 25.37
N ILE A 388 52.03 45.58 24.21
CA ILE A 388 50.60 45.67 23.94
C ILE A 388 50.06 44.23 23.90
N ALA A 389 49.07 43.93 24.74
CA ALA A 389 48.50 42.57 24.77
C ALA A 389 47.71 42.29 23.48
N ASP A 390 47.74 41.06 22.97
CA ASP A 390 47.21 40.67 21.64
C ASP A 390 45.78 41.15 21.39
N GLY A 391 44.90 41.02 22.38
CA GLY A 391 43.51 41.47 22.27
C GLY A 391 43.33 42.99 22.17
N ALA A 392 44.39 43.77 22.37
CA ALA A 392 44.46 45.22 22.18
C ALA A 392 45.53 45.63 21.15
N ASP A 393 46.19 44.65 20.53
CA ASP A 393 47.25 44.83 19.56
C ASP A 393 46.66 44.68 18.14
N ASN A 394 46.82 45.71 17.31
CA ASN A 394 46.40 45.68 15.91
C ASN A 394 47.42 44.96 15.00
N CYS A 395 48.58 44.56 15.52
CA CYS A 395 49.53 43.64 14.93
C CYS A 395 50.11 42.67 15.97
N PRO A 396 49.32 41.69 16.47
CA PRO A 396 49.73 40.80 17.57
C PRO A 396 51.04 40.02 17.36
N LEU A 397 51.44 39.81 16.10
CA LEU A 397 52.64 39.05 15.75
C LEU A 397 53.81 39.94 15.27
N ALA A 398 53.64 41.27 15.27
CA ALA A 398 54.60 42.19 14.69
C ALA A 398 54.74 43.50 15.49
N ALA A 399 55.77 43.53 16.34
CA ALA A 399 55.98 44.58 17.33
C ALA A 399 55.82 46.01 16.79
N ASN A 400 54.76 46.69 17.23
CA ASN A 400 54.33 47.99 16.74
C ASN A 400 53.67 48.87 17.83
N THR A 401 54.30 49.06 18.99
CA THR A 401 53.88 49.93 20.13
C THR A 401 53.17 51.27 19.87
N ALA A 402 53.24 51.81 18.65
CA ALA A 402 52.48 52.98 18.22
C ALA A 402 51.01 52.68 17.86
N GLN A 403 50.67 51.43 17.51
CA GLN A 403 49.33 50.95 17.17
C GLN A 403 48.68 51.87 16.13
N THR A 404 49.45 52.19 15.08
CA THR A 404 48.95 52.99 13.96
C THR A 404 48.13 52.06 13.07
N ASP A 405 46.98 52.54 12.63
CA ASP A 405 45.98 51.87 11.80
C ASP A 405 45.30 53.01 11.04
N THR A 406 45.62 53.13 9.75
CA THR A 406 45.35 54.31 8.94
C THR A 406 43.94 54.32 8.37
N ASP A 407 43.43 53.19 7.92
CA ASP A 407 42.07 53.01 7.40
C ASP A 407 41.03 52.70 8.51
N GLY A 408 41.50 52.25 9.67
CA GLY A 408 40.67 51.90 10.82
C GLY A 408 40.01 50.53 10.71
N ASP A 409 40.51 49.61 9.88
CA ASP A 409 39.94 48.26 9.75
C ASP A 409 40.31 47.33 10.91
N GLY A 410 41.25 47.75 11.76
CA GLY A 410 41.70 47.04 12.95
C GLY A 410 42.98 46.24 12.76
N GLN A 411 43.54 46.18 11.54
CA GLN A 411 44.90 45.74 11.27
C GLN A 411 45.82 46.97 11.30
N GLY A 412 46.99 46.86 11.95
CA GLY A 412 47.90 48.00 12.04
C GLY A 412 48.80 48.13 10.80
N ASP A 413 49.23 49.36 10.47
CA ASP A 413 50.14 49.65 9.34
C ASP A 413 51.46 48.81 9.37
N ALA A 414 51.79 48.21 10.52
CA ALA A 414 52.99 47.37 10.64
C ALA A 414 52.81 45.96 10.05
N CYS A 415 51.57 45.53 9.85
CA CYS A 415 51.19 44.21 9.37
C CYS A 415 50.09 44.24 8.30
N ASP A 416 49.57 45.42 7.94
CA ASP A 416 48.62 45.63 6.84
C ASP A 416 49.35 45.74 5.48
N PRO A 417 48.91 45.02 4.43
CA PRO A 417 49.43 45.20 3.07
C PRO A 417 48.75 46.33 2.25
N ASP A 418 47.65 46.92 2.71
CA ASP A 418 46.88 47.98 2.05
C ASP A 418 46.41 49.01 3.10
N ASP A 419 47.34 49.85 3.55
CA ASP A 419 47.20 50.70 4.76
C ASP A 419 46.00 51.68 4.69
N ASP A 420 45.46 52.00 3.50
CA ASP A 420 44.28 52.85 3.32
C ASP A 420 43.03 52.14 2.74
N ASN A 421 43.18 50.87 2.36
CA ASN A 421 42.13 49.92 1.96
C ASN A 421 41.28 50.42 0.78
N ASP A 422 41.93 51.10 -0.17
CA ASP A 422 41.33 51.49 -1.44
C ASP A 422 41.37 50.39 -2.52
N GLY A 423 41.89 49.21 -2.14
CA GLY A 423 41.98 48.03 -2.98
C GLY A 423 43.30 47.93 -3.75
N PHE A 424 44.27 48.78 -3.44
CA PHE A 424 45.60 48.79 -4.03
C PHE A 424 46.69 48.60 -2.98
N ASP A 425 47.32 47.41 -2.97
CA ASP A 425 48.50 47.11 -2.14
C ASP A 425 49.53 48.25 -2.15
N ASP A 426 50.02 48.66 -0.97
CA ASP A 426 50.95 49.77 -0.75
C ASP A 426 52.15 49.77 -1.72
N LEU A 427 52.57 48.56 -2.12
CA LEU A 427 53.68 48.34 -3.03
C LEU A 427 53.36 48.83 -4.46
N ILE A 428 52.11 48.71 -4.91
CA ILE A 428 51.61 49.16 -6.21
C ILE A 428 51.48 50.68 -6.20
N GLU A 429 50.85 51.23 -5.18
CA GLU A 429 50.62 52.67 -5.07
C GLU A 429 51.90 53.48 -5.00
N THR A 430 52.85 53.02 -4.18
CA THR A 430 54.20 53.58 -4.11
C THR A 430 54.90 53.54 -5.48
N ALA A 431 54.62 52.54 -6.32
CA ALA A 431 55.20 52.39 -7.64
C ALA A 431 54.56 53.31 -8.70
N GLU A 432 53.25 53.60 -8.59
CA GLU A 432 52.50 54.48 -9.50
C GLU A 432 52.49 55.95 -9.05
N GLY A 433 52.98 56.21 -7.83
CA GLY A 433 53.18 57.54 -7.28
C GLY A 433 51.93 58.13 -6.63
N THR A 434 51.00 57.26 -6.26
CA THR A 434 49.86 57.50 -5.38
C THR A 434 50.31 57.33 -3.92
N ASP A 435 49.49 57.72 -2.94
CA ASP A 435 49.85 57.80 -1.52
C ASP A 435 49.19 56.66 -0.74
N PRO A 436 49.94 55.64 -0.25
CA PRO A 436 49.41 54.46 0.45
C PRO A 436 48.66 54.70 1.77
N LEU A 437 48.42 55.95 2.12
CA LEU A 437 47.76 56.34 3.37
C LEU A 437 46.57 57.27 3.09
N ASP A 438 46.14 57.39 1.83
CA ASP A 438 45.08 58.26 1.34
C ASP A 438 44.23 57.55 0.26
N ALA A 439 43.19 56.84 0.70
CA ALA A 439 42.30 56.01 -0.12
C ALA A 439 41.61 56.69 -1.31
N LEU A 440 41.73 58.02 -1.45
CA LEU A 440 41.24 58.76 -2.61
C LEU A 440 42.29 58.92 -3.70
N SER A 441 43.49 58.40 -3.46
CA SER A 441 44.64 58.47 -4.33
C SER A 441 44.70 57.31 -5.33
N THR A 442 43.58 56.83 -5.88
CA THR A 442 43.57 55.67 -6.79
C THR A 442 44.12 55.94 -8.22
N PRO A 443 44.69 54.95 -8.93
CA PRO A 443 45.13 55.06 -10.34
C PRO A 443 44.04 55.42 -11.39
N ASP A 444 44.40 56.07 -12.54
CA ASP A 444 43.52 56.49 -13.67
C ASP A 444 43.43 55.42 -14.79
N PRO A 445 42.30 54.71 -14.96
CA PRO A 445 42.18 53.54 -15.83
C PRO A 445 41.92 53.85 -17.33
N ASP A 446 41.27 54.96 -17.67
CA ASP A 446 40.80 55.27 -19.04
C ASP A 446 41.67 56.31 -19.79
N LEU A 447 42.57 56.98 -19.05
CA LEU A 447 43.60 57.91 -19.50
C LEU A 447 43.07 59.20 -20.14
N ASP A 448 41.86 59.62 -19.80
CA ASP A 448 41.30 60.89 -20.26
C ASP A 448 41.85 62.11 -19.46
N GLY A 449 42.48 61.84 -18.31
CA GLY A 449 43.13 62.80 -17.42
C GLY A 449 42.29 63.23 -16.21
N VAL A 450 41.17 62.59 -15.96
CA VAL A 450 40.40 62.61 -14.70
C VAL A 450 40.75 61.35 -13.90
N LEU A 451 41.00 61.49 -12.60
CA LEU A 451 41.24 60.31 -11.75
C LEU A 451 39.92 59.58 -11.55
N ASN A 452 39.94 58.24 -11.42
CA ASN A 452 38.75 57.40 -11.31
C ASN A 452 37.75 57.92 -10.26
N SER A 453 38.25 58.37 -9.10
CA SER A 453 37.43 58.91 -8.01
C SER A 453 36.65 60.21 -8.34
N LEU A 454 36.88 60.81 -9.50
CA LEU A 454 36.22 62.03 -9.98
C LEU A 454 35.61 61.85 -11.38
N ASP A 455 35.59 60.64 -11.92
CA ASP A 455 35.08 60.31 -13.24
C ASP A 455 33.65 59.70 -13.14
N ASN A 456 32.70 60.21 -13.92
CA ASN A 456 31.32 59.72 -14.01
C ASN A 456 31.06 58.89 -15.28
N CYS A 457 32.12 58.57 -16.05
CA CYS A 457 32.12 57.47 -17.00
C CYS A 457 33.48 56.73 -16.97
N ASP A 458 33.73 55.92 -15.95
CA ASP A 458 34.98 55.24 -15.57
C ASP A 458 35.77 54.50 -16.68
N PHE A 459 35.10 54.17 -17.80
CA PHE A 459 35.70 53.44 -18.93
C PHE A 459 35.49 54.14 -20.28
N THR A 460 34.87 55.33 -20.28
CA THR A 460 34.51 56.08 -21.48
C THR A 460 34.94 57.53 -21.34
N ALA A 461 36.12 57.86 -21.88
CA ALA A 461 36.70 59.19 -21.90
C ALA A 461 35.68 60.33 -22.15
N ASN A 462 35.39 61.06 -21.08
CA ASN A 462 34.35 62.09 -20.99
C ASN A 462 34.81 63.25 -20.07
N ALA A 463 36.01 63.78 -20.29
CA ALA A 463 36.62 64.91 -19.56
C ALA A 463 35.74 66.16 -19.25
N GLY A 464 34.50 66.25 -19.74
CA GLY A 464 33.48 67.26 -19.42
C GLY A 464 32.48 66.89 -18.31
N GLN A 465 32.28 65.61 -17.97
CA GLN A 465 31.57 65.13 -16.78
C GLN A 465 30.12 65.69 -16.60
N ALA A 466 29.31 65.67 -17.66
CA ALA A 466 27.91 66.11 -17.61
C ALA A 466 26.98 64.97 -17.16
N ASN A 467 25.97 65.27 -16.36
CA ASN A 467 24.90 64.37 -15.89
C ASN A 467 23.65 65.27 -15.63
N HIS A 468 22.48 64.94 -16.19
CA HIS A 468 21.26 65.76 -16.09
C HIS A 468 20.17 65.23 -15.15
N ASP A 469 20.11 63.93 -14.88
CA ASP A 469 19.14 63.31 -13.98
C ASP A 469 19.71 63.03 -12.56
N ASP A 470 20.98 63.41 -12.35
CA ASP A 470 21.80 63.25 -11.15
C ASP A 470 21.96 61.79 -10.68
N ASP A 471 21.88 60.81 -11.59
CA ASP A 471 21.95 59.37 -11.27
C ASP A 471 23.37 58.79 -11.09
N ALA A 472 24.38 59.64 -11.23
CA ALA A 472 25.82 59.37 -11.23
C ALA A 472 26.45 58.80 -12.52
N LEU A 473 25.67 58.47 -13.56
CA LEU A 473 26.17 58.17 -14.90
C LEU A 473 26.26 59.43 -15.75
N GLY A 474 27.32 59.61 -16.52
CA GLY A 474 27.39 60.79 -17.39
C GLY A 474 26.47 60.67 -18.62
N ASP A 475 25.94 61.79 -19.13
CA ASP A 475 25.09 61.84 -20.35
C ASP A 475 25.74 61.09 -21.56
N ASP A 476 27.08 61.06 -21.62
CA ASP A 476 27.82 60.37 -22.70
C ASP A 476 27.77 58.83 -22.59
N CYS A 477 27.35 58.30 -21.43
CA CYS A 477 27.23 56.88 -21.11
C CYS A 477 25.84 56.45 -20.59
N ASP A 478 24.84 57.36 -20.58
CA ASP A 478 23.44 57.10 -20.25
C ASP A 478 22.56 56.88 -21.52
N ALA A 479 21.43 56.19 -21.37
CA ALA A 479 20.46 55.88 -22.42
C ALA A 479 19.09 56.55 -22.24
N ASP A 480 18.86 57.18 -21.08
CA ASP A 480 17.64 57.92 -20.72
C ASP A 480 18.04 59.13 -19.85
N ASP A 481 18.38 60.24 -20.52
CA ASP A 481 19.06 61.39 -19.88
C ASP A 481 18.20 62.14 -18.83
N ASP A 482 16.89 61.85 -18.71
CA ASP A 482 15.99 62.43 -17.69
C ASP A 482 15.16 61.43 -16.87
N ASN A 483 15.26 60.13 -17.20
CA ASN A 483 14.72 59.00 -16.44
C ASN A 483 13.19 59.04 -16.27
N ASP A 484 12.47 59.45 -17.32
CA ASP A 484 11.00 59.50 -17.33
C ASP A 484 10.32 58.24 -17.90
N GLY A 485 11.13 57.27 -18.33
CA GLY A 485 10.69 56.00 -18.89
C GLY A 485 10.53 56.00 -20.40
N PHE A 486 10.83 57.11 -21.08
CA PHE A 486 10.91 57.21 -22.53
C PHE A 486 12.35 57.51 -22.96
N SER A 487 13.02 56.53 -23.59
CA SER A 487 14.39 56.75 -24.11
C SER A 487 14.47 57.99 -25.01
N ASP A 488 15.61 58.68 -25.01
CA ASP A 488 15.87 59.89 -25.82
C ASP A 488 15.50 59.73 -27.31
N VAL A 489 15.61 58.50 -27.82
CA VAL A 489 15.31 58.14 -29.20
C VAL A 489 13.82 58.27 -29.53
N LEU A 490 12.94 57.93 -28.59
CA LEU A 490 11.48 57.98 -28.74
C LEU A 490 10.98 59.42 -28.63
N GLU A 491 11.46 60.15 -27.63
CA GLU A 491 11.12 61.54 -27.40
C GLU A 491 11.54 62.46 -28.55
N GLY A 492 12.75 62.24 -29.07
CA GLY A 492 13.22 62.91 -30.28
C GLY A 492 12.36 62.65 -31.53
N ALA A 493 11.57 61.56 -31.56
CA ALA A 493 10.66 61.23 -32.65
C ALA A 493 9.29 61.90 -32.52
N GLU A 494 8.79 62.12 -31.30
CA GLU A 494 7.49 62.75 -31.02
C GLU A 494 7.59 64.25 -30.72
N GLY A 495 8.81 64.77 -30.60
CA GLY A 495 9.11 66.19 -30.44
C GLY A 495 8.98 66.68 -29.00
N THR A 496 9.03 65.74 -28.04
CA THR A 496 9.26 65.98 -26.61
C THR A 496 10.76 66.14 -26.34
N ASP A 497 11.16 66.56 -25.13
CA ASP A 497 12.52 67.04 -24.84
C ASP A 497 13.30 66.00 -24.01
N PRO A 498 14.33 65.33 -24.56
CA PRO A 498 15.07 64.21 -23.94
C PRO A 498 15.79 64.45 -22.61
N ILE A 499 15.68 65.65 -22.06
CA ILE A 499 16.38 66.07 -20.83
C ILE A 499 15.38 66.69 -19.83
N SER A 500 14.07 66.45 -20.03
CA SER A 500 12.97 67.03 -19.26
C SER A 500 11.75 66.08 -19.14
N ALA A 501 11.73 65.31 -18.05
CA ALA A 501 10.71 64.33 -17.64
C ALA A 501 9.23 64.79 -17.54
N ALA A 502 8.94 66.07 -17.79
CA ALA A 502 7.59 66.64 -17.74
C ALA A 502 6.90 66.70 -19.11
N SER A 503 7.51 66.12 -20.16
CA SER A 503 7.12 66.32 -21.55
C SER A 503 6.56 65.03 -22.18
N THR A 504 5.27 64.69 -21.96
CA THR A 504 4.64 63.46 -22.50
C THR A 504 3.65 63.68 -23.68
N PRO A 505 3.37 62.68 -24.56
CA PRO A 505 2.54 62.85 -25.78
C PRO A 505 0.98 62.94 -25.59
N ASP A 506 0.23 63.57 -26.54
CA ASP A 506 -1.25 63.77 -26.58
C ASP A 506 -1.96 62.80 -27.58
N PRO A 507 -2.76 61.82 -27.12
CA PRO A 507 -3.31 60.76 -27.95
C PRO A 507 -4.65 61.07 -28.67
N ASP A 508 -5.53 61.93 -28.12
CA ASP A 508 -6.89 62.16 -28.65
C ASP A 508 -7.05 63.46 -29.45
N SER A 509 -6.01 64.30 -29.41
CA SER A 509 -5.87 65.54 -30.18
C SER A 509 -6.92 66.61 -29.86
N ASP A 510 -7.50 66.61 -28.67
CA ASP A 510 -8.39 67.68 -28.22
C ASP A 510 -7.62 68.96 -27.80
N GLY A 511 -6.30 68.82 -27.61
CA GLY A 511 -5.35 69.88 -27.32
C GLY A 511 -4.96 69.99 -25.85
N ILE A 512 -5.39 69.04 -25.02
CA ILE A 512 -4.93 68.82 -23.65
C ILE A 512 -3.94 67.65 -23.68
N LEU A 513 -2.82 67.78 -22.97
CA LEU A 513 -1.88 66.66 -22.85
C LEU A 513 -2.48 65.63 -21.91
N ASN A 514 -2.22 64.33 -22.15
CA ASN A 514 -2.81 63.24 -21.37
C ASN A 514 -2.65 63.43 -19.84
N SER A 515 -1.55 64.03 -19.38
CA SER A 515 -1.32 64.33 -17.95
C SER A 515 -2.33 65.31 -17.31
N ALA A 516 -3.27 65.87 -18.07
CA ALA A 516 -4.25 66.84 -17.59
C ALA A 516 -5.66 66.68 -18.22
N ASP A 517 -5.95 65.55 -18.87
CA ASP A 517 -7.23 65.25 -19.51
C ASP A 517 -8.07 64.30 -18.63
N ASN A 518 -9.36 64.55 -18.44
CA ASN A 518 -10.30 63.70 -17.70
C ASN A 518 -11.29 62.94 -18.63
N CYS A 519 -11.07 63.00 -19.95
CA CYS A 519 -11.57 62.02 -20.89
C CYS A 519 -10.52 61.75 -21.99
N ASP A 520 -9.43 61.08 -21.64
CA ASP A 520 -8.20 60.77 -22.44
C ASP A 520 -8.34 60.32 -23.91
N VAL A 521 -9.55 60.00 -24.36
CA VAL A 521 -9.87 59.55 -25.73
C VAL A 521 -11.14 60.20 -26.31
N THR A 522 -11.85 61.00 -25.52
CA THR A 522 -13.12 61.64 -25.89
C THR A 522 -12.99 63.15 -25.70
N PRO A 523 -12.87 63.93 -26.80
CA PRO A 523 -12.58 65.36 -26.74
C PRO A 523 -13.53 66.15 -25.85
N ASN A 524 -13.06 66.66 -24.71
CA ASN A 524 -13.85 67.37 -23.70
C ASN A 524 -13.09 68.56 -23.12
N VAL A 525 -12.85 69.57 -23.96
CA VAL A 525 -12.08 70.80 -23.65
C VAL A 525 -12.52 71.61 -22.41
N ASP A 526 -13.68 71.31 -21.80
CA ASP A 526 -14.19 71.96 -20.58
C ASP A 526 -13.97 71.17 -19.29
N GLN A 527 -13.69 69.87 -19.38
CA GLN A 527 -13.25 69.01 -18.27
C GLN A 527 -14.21 69.08 -17.06
N LEU A 528 -15.52 69.14 -17.31
CA LEU A 528 -16.54 69.14 -16.25
C LEU A 528 -16.75 67.70 -15.75
N ASP A 529 -16.92 67.55 -14.45
CA ASP A 529 -16.98 66.30 -13.69
C ASP A 529 -17.83 66.61 -12.42
N THR A 530 -19.08 66.14 -12.40
CA THR A 530 -20.14 66.58 -11.48
C THR A 530 -20.11 65.85 -10.14
N ASP A 531 -19.84 64.54 -10.14
CA ASP A 531 -19.69 63.69 -8.97
C ASP A 531 -18.24 63.68 -8.42
N GLY A 532 -17.27 64.08 -9.24
CA GLY A 532 -15.87 64.23 -8.89
C GLY A 532 -15.09 62.92 -8.94
N ASP A 533 -15.56 61.92 -9.69
CA ASP A 533 -14.95 60.60 -9.78
C ASP A 533 -13.67 60.57 -10.67
N GLY A 534 -13.44 61.66 -11.40
CA GLY A 534 -12.29 61.84 -12.29
C GLY A 534 -12.59 61.51 -13.76
N GLN A 535 -13.79 61.05 -14.08
CA GLN A 535 -14.34 60.93 -15.42
C GLN A 535 -15.21 62.16 -15.71
N GLY A 536 -15.02 62.80 -16.85
CA GLY A 536 -15.83 63.99 -17.15
C GLY A 536 -17.27 63.64 -17.56
N ASP A 537 -18.26 64.50 -17.25
CA ASP A 537 -19.68 64.39 -17.66
C ASP A 537 -19.85 64.09 -19.18
N ALA A 538 -18.87 64.48 -20.00
CA ALA A 538 -18.89 64.23 -21.45
C ALA A 538 -18.70 62.76 -21.83
N CYS A 539 -18.10 61.96 -20.94
CA CYS A 539 -17.85 60.54 -21.08
C CYS A 539 -18.42 59.71 -19.92
N ASP A 540 -19.12 60.32 -18.97
CA ASP A 540 -19.88 59.65 -17.91
C ASP A 540 -21.32 59.30 -18.35
N SER A 541 -21.93 58.30 -17.72
CA SER A 541 -23.27 57.79 -18.00
C SER A 541 -24.26 57.92 -16.83
N ASP A 542 -23.77 58.38 -15.69
CA ASP A 542 -24.52 58.62 -14.45
C ASP A 542 -23.91 59.85 -13.77
N ASP A 543 -24.28 61.05 -14.26
CA ASP A 543 -23.54 62.29 -13.97
C ASP A 543 -23.51 62.69 -12.47
N ASP A 544 -24.33 62.09 -11.60
CA ASP A 544 -24.33 62.35 -10.15
C ASP A 544 -24.17 61.09 -9.26
N ASP A 545 -23.85 59.95 -9.87
CA ASP A 545 -23.59 58.64 -9.24
C ASP A 545 -24.68 58.22 -8.24
N ASP A 546 -25.96 58.43 -8.61
CA ASP A 546 -27.12 58.03 -7.80
C ASP A 546 -27.68 56.65 -8.17
N GLY A 547 -27.09 56.02 -9.20
CA GLY A 547 -27.41 54.68 -9.67
C GLY A 547 -28.54 54.65 -10.70
N PHE A 548 -29.11 55.80 -11.06
CA PHE A 548 -30.10 55.91 -12.13
C PHE A 548 -29.50 56.62 -13.34
N PRO A 549 -29.28 55.90 -14.47
CA PRO A 549 -28.73 56.53 -15.66
C PRO A 549 -29.56 57.74 -16.09
N ASP A 550 -28.92 58.84 -16.49
CA ASP A 550 -29.57 60.14 -16.78
C ASP A 550 -30.83 60.01 -17.67
N ALA A 551 -30.81 59.03 -18.57
CA ALA A 551 -31.89 58.73 -19.50
C ALA A 551 -33.19 58.28 -18.82
N VAL A 552 -33.12 57.58 -17.69
CA VAL A 552 -34.25 57.08 -16.89
C VAL A 552 -34.88 58.22 -16.11
N GLU A 553 -34.06 59.03 -15.49
CA GLU A 553 -34.50 60.15 -14.68
C GLU A 553 -35.22 61.23 -15.48
N LEU A 554 -34.67 61.58 -16.65
CA LEU A 554 -35.34 62.44 -17.62
C LEU A 554 -36.72 61.92 -18.06
N ALA A 555 -36.94 60.60 -18.03
CA ALA A 555 -38.21 59.98 -18.42
C ALA A 555 -39.26 60.03 -17.30
N GLN A 556 -38.84 59.96 -16.04
CA GLN A 556 -39.72 59.98 -14.86
C GLN A 556 -39.89 61.39 -14.27
N GLY A 557 -39.11 62.36 -14.77
CA GLY A 557 -39.20 63.77 -14.43
C GLY A 557 -38.39 64.14 -13.18
N THR A 558 -37.40 63.32 -12.86
CA THR A 558 -36.34 63.56 -11.87
C THR A 558 -35.11 64.23 -12.54
N ASP A 559 -34.07 64.61 -11.78
CA ASP A 559 -32.99 65.52 -12.21
C ASP A 559 -31.62 64.81 -12.23
N PRO A 560 -31.02 64.54 -13.41
CA PRO A 560 -29.73 63.83 -13.59
C PRO A 560 -28.46 64.45 -13.01
N LEU A 561 -28.60 65.44 -12.14
CA LEU A 561 -27.47 66.14 -11.51
C LEU A 561 -27.76 66.41 -10.01
N ASP A 562 -28.80 65.78 -9.47
CA ASP A 562 -29.24 65.86 -8.07
C ASP A 562 -29.66 64.47 -7.53
N ALA A 563 -28.67 63.74 -7.02
CA ALA A 563 -28.75 62.40 -6.43
C ALA A 563 -29.80 62.14 -5.33
N LEU A 564 -30.59 63.14 -4.94
CA LEU A 564 -31.71 63.02 -3.99
C LEU A 564 -33.07 62.98 -4.67
N SER A 565 -33.12 62.93 -6.00
CA SER A 565 -34.34 63.00 -6.79
C SER A 565 -34.72 61.64 -7.39
N THR A 566 -35.17 60.66 -6.60
CA THR A 566 -35.43 59.28 -7.13
C THR A 566 -36.90 58.99 -7.53
N PRO A 567 -37.18 58.09 -8.51
CA PRO A 567 -38.54 57.77 -8.98
C PRO A 567 -39.36 56.76 -8.11
N ASP A 568 -40.71 56.70 -8.26
CA ASP A 568 -41.67 55.74 -7.60
C ASP A 568 -42.00 54.56 -8.56
N PRO A 569 -41.41 53.38 -8.37
CA PRO A 569 -41.42 52.32 -9.38
C PRO A 569 -42.69 51.44 -9.40
N ASP A 570 -43.33 51.20 -8.25
CA ASP A 570 -44.35 50.16 -8.08
C ASP A 570 -45.81 50.68 -8.05
N LEU A 571 -45.97 52.00 -7.94
CA LEU A 571 -47.22 52.75 -7.98
C LEU A 571 -48.22 52.44 -6.87
N ASP A 572 -47.73 52.01 -5.70
CA ASP A 572 -48.57 51.68 -4.56
C ASP A 572 -49.01 52.91 -3.75
N GLY A 573 -48.29 54.03 -3.92
CA GLY A 573 -48.55 55.32 -3.31
C GLY A 573 -47.55 55.73 -2.22
N VAL A 574 -46.52 54.94 -1.97
CA VAL A 574 -45.33 55.26 -1.19
C VAL A 574 -44.19 55.68 -2.17
N LEU A 575 -43.29 56.57 -1.74
CA LEU A 575 -42.15 56.95 -2.59
C LEU A 575 -40.99 56.04 -2.20
N ASN A 576 -40.13 55.63 -3.15
CA ASN A 576 -38.97 54.73 -2.91
C ASN A 576 -38.20 55.07 -1.62
N SER A 577 -37.95 56.35 -1.35
CA SER A 577 -37.26 56.78 -0.11
C SER A 577 -37.99 56.49 1.23
N LEU A 578 -39.22 55.98 1.21
CA LEU A 578 -40.06 55.66 2.36
C LEU A 578 -40.76 54.30 2.22
N ASP A 579 -40.46 53.56 1.16
CA ASP A 579 -41.11 52.30 0.81
C ASP A 579 -40.22 51.14 1.25
N ASN A 580 -40.74 50.24 2.08
CA ASN A 580 -40.00 49.03 2.46
C ASN A 580 -40.23 47.87 1.49
N CYS A 581 -40.95 48.08 0.38
CA CYS A 581 -40.95 47.20 -0.79
C CYS A 581 -41.02 48.00 -2.10
N ASP A 582 -39.92 48.68 -2.43
CA ASP A 582 -39.73 49.59 -3.59
C ASP A 582 -40.30 49.11 -4.95
N LEU A 583 -40.45 47.79 -5.16
CA LEU A 583 -40.90 47.17 -6.41
C LEU A 583 -42.21 46.40 -6.28
N VAL A 584 -42.76 46.23 -5.07
CA VAL A 584 -43.89 45.37 -4.77
C VAL A 584 -44.92 46.10 -3.91
N ALA A 585 -46.06 46.40 -4.53
CA ALA A 585 -47.11 47.20 -3.90
C ALA A 585 -47.58 46.67 -2.54
N ASN A 586 -47.15 47.35 -1.46
CA ASN A 586 -47.38 46.99 -0.07
C ASN A 586 -47.76 48.23 0.77
N ALA A 587 -48.84 48.90 0.38
CA ALA A 587 -49.27 50.16 1.01
C ALA A 587 -49.53 50.10 2.54
N ASP A 588 -49.51 48.94 3.18
CA ASP A 588 -49.55 48.74 4.63
C ASP A 588 -48.17 48.65 5.32
N GLN A 589 -47.09 48.41 4.58
CA GLN A 589 -45.69 48.43 5.02
C GLN A 589 -45.49 47.54 6.25
N ALA A 590 -46.06 46.33 6.20
CA ALA A 590 -45.83 45.31 7.21
C ALA A 590 -44.39 44.80 7.10
N ASN A 591 -43.81 44.46 8.25
CA ASN A 591 -42.44 43.99 8.44
C ASN A 591 -42.42 43.39 9.87
N HIS A 592 -42.29 42.07 10.00
CA HIS A 592 -42.40 41.34 11.27
C HIS A 592 -41.07 41.13 11.99
N ASP A 593 -39.99 40.94 11.25
CA ASP A 593 -38.61 40.78 11.71
C ASP A 593 -37.89 42.13 12.01
N ALA A 594 -38.49 43.23 11.57
CA ALA A 594 -38.01 44.61 11.68
C ALA A 594 -36.76 44.93 10.84
N ASP A 595 -36.55 44.24 9.73
CA ASP A 595 -35.45 44.45 8.81
C ASP A 595 -35.65 45.66 7.85
N ALA A 596 -34.97 45.68 6.70
CA ALA A 596 -35.12 46.74 5.70
C ALA A 596 -36.26 46.49 4.72
N ASP A 597 -36.55 45.23 4.43
CA ASP A 597 -37.57 44.83 3.49
C ASP A 597 -38.92 44.80 4.24
N GLY A 598 -39.89 44.02 3.82
CA GLY A 598 -41.11 43.85 4.59
C GLY A 598 -41.98 42.80 3.96
N ASP A 599 -42.96 42.30 4.70
CA ASP A 599 -43.60 41.00 4.45
C ASP A 599 -44.11 40.73 3.01
N ALA A 600 -44.24 41.76 2.18
CA ALA A 600 -44.69 41.62 0.79
C ALA A 600 -43.55 41.36 -0.21
N CYS A 601 -42.32 41.67 0.16
CA CYS A 601 -41.11 41.56 -0.65
C CYS A 601 -39.94 40.90 0.09
N ASP A 602 -40.06 40.75 1.41
CA ASP A 602 -39.23 39.86 2.17
C ASP A 602 -39.53 38.42 1.76
N SER A 603 -38.49 37.60 1.78
CA SER A 603 -38.58 36.17 1.47
C SER A 603 -38.43 35.29 2.69
N ASP A 604 -38.19 35.89 3.85
CA ASP A 604 -38.00 35.27 5.17
C ASP A 604 -38.59 36.24 6.21
N ASP A 605 -39.92 36.22 6.34
CA ASP A 605 -40.71 37.22 7.08
C ASP A 605 -40.38 37.30 8.60
N ASP A 606 -39.60 36.37 9.15
CA ASP A 606 -39.21 36.34 10.57
C ASP A 606 -37.70 36.26 10.87
N ASP A 607 -36.85 36.32 9.83
CA ASP A 607 -35.37 36.34 9.87
C ASP A 607 -34.79 35.16 10.65
N ASP A 608 -35.38 33.96 10.45
CA ASP A 608 -34.90 32.71 11.02
C ASP A 608 -33.97 31.93 10.06
N GLY A 609 -33.81 32.42 8.83
CA GLY A 609 -32.92 31.89 7.81
C GLY A 609 -33.60 30.94 6.83
N PHE A 610 -34.89 30.65 7.00
CA PHE A 610 -35.66 29.82 6.10
C PHE A 610 -36.64 30.66 5.28
N SER A 611 -36.70 30.41 3.96
CA SER A 611 -37.63 31.18 3.13
C SER A 611 -39.08 30.80 3.41
N ASP A 612 -40.01 31.76 3.34
CA ASP A 612 -41.45 31.53 3.48
C ASP A 612 -41.97 30.41 2.57
N THR A 613 -41.36 30.30 1.38
CA THR A 613 -41.74 29.28 0.39
C THR A 613 -41.36 27.87 0.82
N LEU A 614 -40.23 27.72 1.51
CA LEU A 614 -39.75 26.46 2.05
C LEU A 614 -40.60 26.05 3.24
N GLU A 615 -40.80 26.95 4.19
CA GLU A 615 -41.60 26.71 5.37
C GLU A 615 -43.07 26.39 5.05
N THR A 616 -43.66 27.12 4.12
CA THR A 616 -45.02 26.83 3.64
C THR A 616 -45.10 25.44 2.97
N SER A 617 -44.02 24.99 2.35
CA SER A 617 -43.96 23.68 1.67
C SER A 617 -43.79 22.51 2.64
N GLU A 618 -43.11 22.74 3.76
CA GLU A 618 -42.84 21.77 4.82
C GLU A 618 -43.83 21.84 5.99
N GLY A 619 -44.68 22.87 6.01
CA GLY A 619 -45.79 23.01 6.95
C GLY A 619 -45.43 23.74 8.25
N THR A 620 -44.30 24.44 8.26
CA THR A 620 -43.88 25.39 9.30
C THR A 620 -44.47 26.80 9.04
N ASP A 621 -44.36 27.72 10.02
CA ASP A 621 -45.07 29.03 10.03
C ASP A 621 -44.11 30.20 9.70
N PRO A 622 -44.23 30.83 8.51
CA PRO A 622 -43.29 31.86 8.03
C PRO A 622 -43.20 33.18 8.80
N ILE A 623 -43.84 33.28 9.96
CA ILE A 623 -43.84 34.50 10.78
C ILE A 623 -43.51 34.20 12.25
N ASP A 624 -43.09 32.98 12.55
CA ASP A 624 -42.70 32.48 13.86
C ASP A 624 -41.35 31.74 13.80
N ALA A 625 -40.26 32.49 13.97
CA ALA A 625 -38.84 32.07 13.96
C ALA A 625 -38.45 30.90 14.91
N ALA A 626 -39.40 30.31 15.62
CA ALA A 626 -39.25 29.07 16.39
C ALA A 626 -39.75 27.83 15.64
N SER A 627 -40.14 27.98 14.37
CA SER A 627 -40.80 26.97 13.55
C SER A 627 -39.91 26.57 12.37
N THR A 628 -38.81 25.88 12.62
CA THR A 628 -37.82 25.57 11.57
C THR A 628 -38.14 24.30 10.75
N PRO A 629 -37.92 24.31 9.42
CA PRO A 629 -37.90 23.18 8.47
C PRO A 629 -37.05 21.96 8.90
N ASP A 630 -37.30 20.81 8.24
CA ASP A 630 -36.57 19.52 8.31
C ASP A 630 -35.64 19.49 7.08
N PRO A 631 -34.40 20.01 7.19
CA PRO A 631 -33.61 20.43 6.03
C PRO A 631 -33.09 19.28 5.16
N ASP A 632 -32.89 18.12 5.76
CA ASP A 632 -32.31 16.91 5.19
C ASP A 632 -33.37 15.83 4.88
N LEU A 633 -34.62 16.04 5.31
CA LEU A 633 -35.83 15.29 4.95
C LEU A 633 -35.82 13.84 5.46
N ASP A 634 -35.18 13.58 6.58
CA ASP A 634 -35.15 12.27 7.21
C ASP A 634 -36.38 12.01 8.09
N GLY A 635 -37.12 13.07 8.45
CA GLY A 635 -38.32 13.03 9.28
C GLY A 635 -38.10 13.44 10.74
N ILE A 636 -36.89 13.84 11.12
CA ILE A 636 -36.53 14.42 12.39
C ILE A 636 -36.55 15.96 12.26
N LEU A 637 -37.04 16.65 13.30
CA LEU A 637 -37.02 18.12 13.27
C LEU A 637 -35.62 18.57 13.68
N ASN A 638 -35.02 19.52 12.95
CA ASN A 638 -33.69 20.09 13.22
C ASN A 638 -33.36 20.25 14.73
N SER A 639 -34.30 20.75 15.54
CA SER A 639 -34.12 20.90 17.00
C SER A 639 -33.88 19.61 17.82
N LEU A 640 -34.05 18.45 17.20
CA LEU A 640 -33.94 17.09 17.76
C LEU A 640 -33.03 16.21 16.90
N ASP A 641 -32.43 16.79 15.87
CA ASP A 641 -31.63 16.13 14.86
C ASP A 641 -30.15 16.30 15.20
N ASN A 642 -29.45 15.20 15.44
CA ASN A 642 -27.99 15.22 15.67
C ASN A 642 -27.21 15.36 14.35
N CYS A 643 -27.89 15.39 13.21
CA CYS A 643 -27.28 15.63 11.92
C CYS A 643 -28.18 16.41 10.94
N ASP A 644 -28.47 17.66 11.29
CA ASP A 644 -29.40 18.56 10.57
C ASP A 644 -29.03 18.96 9.13
N THR A 645 -27.98 18.36 8.58
CA THR A 645 -27.49 18.56 7.22
C THR A 645 -27.46 17.30 6.36
N ALA A 646 -27.64 16.11 6.95
CA ALA A 646 -27.56 14.84 6.23
C ALA A 646 -28.53 13.80 6.81
N ALA A 647 -29.40 13.28 5.93
CA ALA A 647 -30.52 12.43 6.34
C ALA A 647 -30.10 11.20 7.16
N ASN A 648 -30.43 11.18 8.45
CA ASN A 648 -30.06 10.11 9.38
C ASN A 648 -31.20 9.78 10.38
N LEU A 649 -32.25 9.16 9.85
CA LEU A 649 -33.46 8.83 10.63
C LEU A 649 -33.18 7.97 11.89
N ASP A 650 -32.08 7.22 11.89
CA ASP A 650 -31.62 6.40 13.02
C ASP A 650 -30.97 7.21 14.15
N GLN A 651 -30.42 8.39 13.84
CA GLN A 651 -29.75 9.29 14.79
C GLN A 651 -28.64 8.57 15.57
N THR A 652 -27.91 7.70 14.88
CA THR A 652 -26.68 7.08 15.37
C THR A 652 -25.64 8.16 15.68
N ASP A 653 -24.83 7.90 16.70
CA ASP A 653 -23.89 8.82 17.36
C ASP A 653 -22.92 7.91 18.13
N THR A 654 -21.94 7.39 17.40
CA THR A 654 -21.06 6.27 17.83
C THR A 654 -20.16 6.67 19.01
N ASP A 655 -19.60 7.87 18.99
CA ASP A 655 -18.77 8.40 20.08
C ASP A 655 -19.55 9.16 21.18
N ALA A 656 -20.85 9.41 20.95
CA ALA A 656 -21.77 10.13 21.83
C ALA A 656 -21.41 11.60 22.09
N ASP A 657 -20.77 12.29 21.14
CA ASP A 657 -20.44 13.71 21.25
C ASP A 657 -21.64 14.64 20.96
N GLY A 658 -22.67 14.09 20.33
CA GLY A 658 -23.92 14.77 19.98
C GLY A 658 -24.03 15.21 18.52
N GLN A 659 -23.03 14.91 17.69
CA GLN A 659 -23.09 14.93 16.23
C GLN A 659 -23.33 13.48 15.76
N GLY A 660 -24.23 13.28 14.80
CA GLY A 660 -24.53 11.93 14.34
C GLY A 660 -23.59 11.45 13.24
N ASP A 661 -23.35 10.14 13.15
CA ASP A 661 -22.40 9.50 12.21
C ASP A 661 -22.58 9.94 10.73
N ALA A 662 -23.76 10.42 10.34
CA ALA A 662 -24.00 10.90 8.99
C ALA A 662 -23.33 12.26 8.67
N CYS A 663 -22.82 12.97 9.67
CA CYS A 663 -22.11 14.25 9.52
C CYS A 663 -21.07 14.52 10.59
N ASP A 664 -20.86 13.63 11.54
CA ASP A 664 -19.56 13.57 12.18
C ASP A 664 -18.51 13.20 11.10
N THR A 665 -17.28 13.60 11.35
CA THR A 665 -16.15 13.38 10.44
C THR A 665 -15.11 12.46 11.06
N ASP A 666 -15.37 11.99 12.27
CA ASP A 666 -14.52 11.18 13.15
C ASP A 666 -15.49 10.41 14.07
N ASP A 667 -16.25 9.48 13.49
CA ASP A 667 -17.45 8.88 14.10
C ASP A 667 -17.16 8.16 15.45
N ASP A 668 -15.91 7.75 15.69
CA ASP A 668 -15.47 7.06 16.91
C ASP A 668 -14.53 7.88 17.83
N ASN A 669 -14.13 9.09 17.41
CA ASN A 669 -13.29 10.05 18.13
C ASN A 669 -11.88 9.56 18.46
N ASP A 670 -11.30 8.72 17.61
CA ASP A 670 -9.92 8.29 17.72
C ASP A 670 -8.91 9.34 17.19
N GLY A 671 -9.41 10.34 16.47
CA GLY A 671 -8.65 11.46 15.92
C GLY A 671 -8.28 11.32 14.44
N PHE A 672 -8.78 10.31 13.75
CA PHE A 672 -8.74 10.17 12.30
C PHE A 672 -10.07 10.60 11.66
N ASP A 673 -10.02 10.99 10.39
CA ASP A 673 -11.20 11.47 9.68
C ASP A 673 -11.79 10.30 8.87
N ASP A 674 -13.10 10.07 8.89
CA ASP A 674 -13.72 8.90 8.24
C ASP A 674 -13.36 8.79 6.74
N LEU A 675 -13.07 9.93 6.09
CA LEU A 675 -12.65 9.97 4.70
C LEU A 675 -11.23 9.43 4.50
N ILE A 676 -10.34 9.65 5.48
CA ILE A 676 -8.99 9.09 5.51
C ILE A 676 -9.11 7.59 5.75
N GLU A 677 -9.88 7.19 6.75
CA GLU A 677 -10.06 5.79 7.11
C GLU A 677 -10.68 4.96 5.99
N THR A 678 -11.78 5.45 5.40
CA THR A 678 -12.39 4.83 4.22
C THR A 678 -11.44 4.77 3.03
N ALA A 679 -10.54 5.74 2.88
CA ALA A 679 -9.55 5.76 1.79
C ALA A 679 -8.39 4.77 2.03
N GLU A 680 -8.04 4.53 3.29
CA GLU A 680 -6.97 3.62 3.72
C GLU A 680 -7.47 2.21 4.08
N GLY A 681 -8.80 2.03 4.13
CA GLY A 681 -9.47 0.75 4.29
C GLY A 681 -9.72 0.36 5.75
N THR A 682 -9.69 1.31 6.67
CA THR A 682 -10.03 1.16 8.09
C THR A 682 -11.49 1.53 8.35
N ASP A 683 -12.05 1.04 9.46
CA ASP A 683 -13.46 1.20 9.86
C ASP A 683 -13.67 2.48 10.69
N PRO A 684 -14.41 3.48 10.16
CA PRO A 684 -14.64 4.75 10.86
C PRO A 684 -15.46 4.65 12.14
N LEU A 685 -16.07 3.49 12.42
CA LEU A 685 -16.93 3.29 13.59
C LEU A 685 -16.22 2.56 14.75
N ASP A 686 -14.95 2.20 14.58
CA ASP A 686 -14.17 1.42 15.55
C ASP A 686 -12.84 2.10 15.87
N ALA A 687 -12.76 2.74 17.04
CA ALA A 687 -11.60 3.52 17.48
C ALA A 687 -10.29 2.71 17.65
N LEU A 688 -10.32 1.40 17.41
CA LEU A 688 -9.14 0.52 17.36
C LEU A 688 -8.66 0.25 15.92
N SER A 689 -9.42 0.70 14.92
CA SER A 689 -9.15 0.54 13.50
C SER A 689 -8.42 1.76 12.93
N THR A 690 -7.20 2.03 13.38
CA THR A 690 -6.46 3.23 12.96
C THR A 690 -5.66 3.04 11.65
N PRO A 691 -5.49 4.09 10.82
CA PRO A 691 -4.74 4.04 9.56
C PRO A 691 -3.24 3.70 9.70
N ASP A 692 -2.64 3.18 8.62
CA ASP A 692 -1.22 2.79 8.47
C ASP A 692 -0.27 4.02 8.53
N PRO A 693 0.38 4.30 9.67
CA PRO A 693 1.08 5.57 9.89
C PRO A 693 2.37 5.70 9.08
N ASP A 694 2.96 4.58 8.65
CA ASP A 694 4.27 4.54 8.02
C ASP A 694 4.22 4.18 6.52
N GLY A 695 3.06 3.69 6.06
CA GLY A 695 2.69 3.49 4.67
C GLY A 695 3.25 2.21 4.07
N ASP A 696 3.53 1.20 4.89
CA ASP A 696 4.08 -0.08 4.47
C ASP A 696 3.00 -1.12 4.08
N GLY A 697 1.72 -0.84 4.32
CA GLY A 697 0.60 -1.69 3.98
C GLY A 697 0.12 -2.62 5.09
N ALA A 698 0.72 -2.60 6.29
CA ALA A 698 0.17 -3.15 7.51
C ALA A 698 -0.63 -2.07 8.27
N LEU A 699 -1.79 -2.41 8.79
CA LEU A 699 -2.56 -1.48 9.62
C LEU A 699 -1.97 -1.48 11.02
N ASN A 700 -1.94 -0.34 11.71
CA ASN A 700 -1.34 -0.22 13.06
C ASN A 700 -1.79 -1.31 14.05
N SER A 701 -3.04 -1.77 13.97
CA SER A 701 -3.56 -2.83 14.85
C SER A 701 -2.95 -4.22 14.63
N VAL A 702 -2.23 -4.43 13.52
CA VAL A 702 -1.55 -5.67 13.15
C VAL A 702 -0.09 -5.44 12.71
N ASP A 703 0.39 -4.20 12.81
CA ASP A 703 1.73 -3.78 12.44
C ASP A 703 2.67 -4.01 13.63
N ASN A 704 3.64 -4.89 13.49
CA ASN A 704 4.65 -5.14 14.52
C ASN A 704 5.76 -4.07 14.54
N CYS A 705 5.70 -3.08 13.64
CA CYS A 705 6.55 -1.89 13.60
C CYS A 705 5.79 -0.62 13.18
N ASP A 706 4.72 -0.25 13.89
CA ASP A 706 3.83 0.92 13.73
C ASP A 706 4.36 2.26 13.16
N LEU A 707 5.67 2.50 13.21
CA LEU A 707 6.32 3.74 12.81
C LEU A 707 7.51 3.53 11.84
N VAL A 708 7.85 2.29 11.51
CA VAL A 708 9.03 1.91 10.72
C VAL A 708 8.62 0.97 9.60
N PRO A 709 8.60 1.43 8.32
CA PRO A 709 7.99 0.67 7.24
C PRO A 709 8.63 -0.71 7.06
N ASN A 710 7.89 -1.77 7.33
CA ASN A 710 8.34 -3.15 7.30
C ASN A 710 7.30 -4.07 6.64
N PHE A 711 7.00 -3.82 5.36
CA PHE A 711 5.98 -4.49 4.52
C PHE A 711 5.78 -6.02 4.71
N TYR A 712 6.83 -6.73 5.15
CA TYR A 712 6.81 -8.18 5.34
C TYR A 712 6.54 -8.65 6.77
N GLN A 713 6.49 -7.74 7.75
CA GLN A 713 6.13 -8.01 9.15
C GLN A 713 6.93 -9.21 9.69
N MET A 714 8.25 -9.19 9.44
CA MET A 714 9.15 -10.22 9.95
C MET A 714 9.39 -9.99 11.44
N ASP A 715 9.48 -11.09 12.17
CA ASP A 715 9.52 -11.20 13.63
C ASP A 715 10.19 -12.56 13.90
N HIS A 716 11.53 -12.57 13.91
CA HIS A 716 12.33 -13.79 13.90
C HIS A 716 12.25 -14.59 15.21
N ASP A 717 12.08 -13.89 16.31
CA ASP A 717 11.99 -14.43 17.66
C ASP A 717 10.53 -14.64 18.14
N GLY A 718 9.57 -13.96 17.50
CA GLY A 718 8.14 -14.14 17.70
C GLY A 718 7.58 -13.38 18.90
N ASP A 719 8.22 -12.30 19.33
CA ASP A 719 7.81 -11.53 20.51
C ASP A 719 6.76 -10.45 20.21
N GLY A 720 6.49 -10.22 18.93
CA GLY A 720 5.51 -9.27 18.42
C GLY A 720 6.06 -7.88 18.13
N LEU A 721 7.36 -7.65 18.31
CA LEU A 721 8.10 -6.56 17.67
C LEU A 721 8.64 -7.05 16.32
N GLY A 722 8.67 -6.20 15.29
CA GLY A 722 9.21 -6.61 13.99
C GLY A 722 10.71 -6.34 13.87
N ASP A 723 11.44 -7.18 13.13
CA ASP A 723 12.91 -7.06 12.94
C ASP A 723 13.36 -5.66 12.46
N ALA A 724 12.48 -4.91 11.80
CA ALA A 724 12.82 -3.58 11.29
C ALA A 724 12.89 -2.50 12.40
N CYS A 725 12.29 -2.78 13.55
CA CYS A 725 12.19 -1.91 14.71
C CYS A 725 12.60 -2.61 16.01
N ASP A 726 13.08 -3.85 15.92
CA ASP A 726 13.78 -4.57 16.96
C ASP A 726 15.27 -4.23 16.93
N ASP A 727 15.89 -4.23 18.11
CA ASP A 727 17.33 -4.06 18.26
C ASP A 727 18.01 -5.39 18.66
N ASP A 728 17.24 -6.48 18.84
CA ASP A 728 17.66 -7.85 19.19
C ASP A 728 16.78 -8.89 18.44
N ASP A 729 17.04 -9.05 17.14
CA ASP A 729 16.20 -9.76 16.17
C ASP A 729 15.97 -11.27 16.47
N ASP A 730 16.74 -11.89 17.38
CA ASP A 730 16.57 -13.29 17.78
C ASP A 730 16.37 -13.52 19.29
N ASN A 731 16.29 -12.42 20.05
CA ASN A 731 16.04 -12.34 21.49
C ASN A 731 17.01 -13.20 22.32
N ASP A 732 18.28 -13.27 21.91
CA ASP A 732 19.32 -13.95 22.66
C ASP A 732 20.01 -13.06 23.72
N GLY A 733 19.73 -11.76 23.70
CA GLY A 733 20.21 -10.76 24.63
C GLY A 733 21.42 -9.97 24.14
N ILE A 734 21.87 -10.18 22.91
CA ILE A 734 22.90 -9.39 22.23
C ILE A 734 22.22 -8.51 21.18
N LEU A 735 22.46 -7.19 21.25
CA LEU A 735 21.85 -6.27 20.27
C LEU A 735 22.48 -6.48 18.88
N ASP A 736 21.71 -6.37 17.80
CA ASP A 736 22.16 -6.65 16.41
C ASP A 736 23.43 -5.89 16.01
N VAL A 737 23.64 -4.70 16.57
CA VAL A 737 24.84 -3.88 16.30
C VAL A 737 26.13 -4.50 16.84
N ASP A 738 26.02 -5.36 17.84
CA ASP A 738 27.08 -6.09 18.52
C ASP A 738 26.94 -7.62 18.31
N ASP A 739 25.87 -8.07 17.65
CA ASP A 739 25.64 -9.46 17.24
C ASP A 739 26.36 -9.76 15.91
N ASN A 740 26.96 -10.94 15.80
CA ASN A 740 27.53 -11.44 14.55
C ASN A 740 26.60 -12.43 13.81
N CYS A 741 25.44 -12.74 14.39
CA CYS A 741 24.34 -13.51 13.82
C CYS A 741 22.97 -13.00 14.25
N ASP A 742 22.62 -11.79 13.83
CA ASP A 742 21.38 -11.04 14.15
C ASP A 742 20.08 -11.89 14.16
N PHE A 743 19.97 -12.94 13.33
CA PHE A 743 18.74 -13.77 13.22
C PHE A 743 18.88 -15.20 13.78
N VAL A 744 19.99 -15.53 14.44
CA VAL A 744 20.30 -16.91 14.88
C VAL A 744 20.98 -16.94 16.25
N VAL A 745 20.17 -17.17 17.27
CA VAL A 745 20.56 -17.25 18.70
C VAL A 745 21.97 -17.85 18.90
N ASN A 746 22.91 -17.01 19.28
CA ASN A 746 24.34 -17.32 19.41
C ASN A 746 25.08 -16.45 20.45
N VAL A 747 24.55 -16.33 21.66
CA VAL A 747 25.16 -15.72 22.86
C VAL A 747 26.68 -15.87 23.10
N ASP A 748 27.38 -16.84 22.48
CA ASP A 748 28.83 -16.96 22.59
C ASP A 748 29.63 -16.08 21.60
N GLN A 749 28.95 -15.53 20.59
CA GLN A 749 29.45 -14.57 19.61
C GLN A 749 30.78 -15.01 19.00
N ILE A 750 30.97 -16.33 18.82
CA ILE A 750 32.21 -16.88 18.29
C ILE A 750 32.24 -16.67 16.77
N ASP A 751 33.18 -15.84 16.34
CA ASP A 751 33.59 -15.65 14.95
C ASP A 751 35.04 -16.17 14.80
N THR A 752 35.21 -17.29 14.11
CA THR A 752 36.49 -18.02 14.05
C THR A 752 37.47 -17.42 13.04
N ASP A 753 36.99 -16.89 11.93
CA ASP A 753 37.80 -16.32 10.86
C ASP A 753 37.97 -14.79 10.98
N ALA A 754 37.18 -14.16 11.85
CA ALA A 754 37.11 -12.74 12.14
C ALA A 754 36.66 -11.88 10.95
N ASP A 755 35.77 -12.38 10.10
CA ASP A 755 35.19 -11.61 8.99
C ASP A 755 33.91 -10.82 9.35
N GLY A 756 33.37 -11.05 10.55
CA GLY A 756 32.22 -10.36 11.11
C GLY A 756 30.93 -11.16 11.09
N GLN A 757 30.89 -12.33 10.44
CA GLN A 757 29.78 -13.28 10.52
C GLN A 757 30.11 -14.34 11.60
N GLY A 758 29.21 -14.58 12.55
CA GLY A 758 29.43 -15.58 13.60
C GLY A 758 29.31 -17.00 13.08
N ASN A 759 29.99 -17.96 13.71
CA ASN A 759 29.95 -19.37 13.30
C ASN A 759 28.52 -19.98 13.29
N ALA A 760 27.55 -19.36 13.99
CA ALA A 760 26.19 -19.88 14.06
C ALA A 760 25.40 -19.64 12.75
N CYS A 761 25.79 -18.61 12.00
CA CYS A 761 25.15 -18.15 10.77
C CYS A 761 26.13 -18.08 9.58
N ASP A 762 27.42 -18.29 9.82
CA ASP A 762 28.41 -18.56 8.79
C ASP A 762 28.27 -20.00 8.28
N LEU A 763 28.56 -20.18 7.00
CA LEU A 763 28.57 -21.47 6.32
C LEU A 763 29.99 -21.98 6.08
N ASP A 764 31.02 -21.18 6.36
CA ASP A 764 32.46 -21.47 6.19
C ASP A 764 33.25 -20.82 7.34
N ASP A 765 33.10 -21.37 8.55
CA ASP A 765 33.55 -20.77 9.82
C ASP A 765 35.03 -20.37 9.86
N ASP A 766 35.90 -20.97 9.04
CA ASP A 766 37.33 -20.65 8.97
C ASP A 766 37.78 -19.97 7.65
N ASN A 767 36.81 -19.71 6.76
CA ASN A 767 36.91 -19.01 5.49
C ASN A 767 38.04 -19.53 4.61
N ASP A 768 38.21 -20.86 4.63
CA ASP A 768 39.16 -21.57 3.77
C ASP A 768 38.58 -21.93 2.39
N GLY A 769 37.30 -21.59 2.18
CA GLY A 769 36.55 -21.75 0.95
C GLY A 769 35.79 -23.09 0.88
N VAL A 770 35.62 -23.77 2.02
CA VAL A 770 34.95 -25.06 2.12
C VAL A 770 33.92 -25.01 3.23
N SER A 771 32.64 -25.11 2.84
CA SER A 771 31.59 -25.00 3.84
C SER A 771 31.62 -26.08 4.92
N ASP A 772 31.17 -25.74 6.12
CA ASP A 772 31.20 -26.62 7.31
C ASP A 772 30.46 -27.93 7.03
N LEU A 773 29.42 -27.88 6.20
CA LEU A 773 28.65 -29.04 5.76
C LEU A 773 29.52 -30.06 5.00
N VAL A 774 30.44 -29.58 4.16
CA VAL A 774 31.38 -30.41 3.39
C VAL A 774 32.43 -31.00 4.33
N GLU A 775 32.91 -30.21 5.28
CA GLU A 775 33.93 -30.60 6.24
C GLU A 775 33.42 -31.65 7.24
N PHE A 776 32.24 -31.44 7.83
CA PHE A 776 31.54 -32.45 8.61
C PHE A 776 31.30 -33.73 7.80
N GLY A 777 30.96 -33.58 6.51
CA GLY A 777 30.77 -34.68 5.57
C GLY A 777 32.02 -35.52 5.33
N GLN A 778 33.21 -34.91 5.39
CA GLN A 778 34.50 -35.58 5.17
C GLN A 778 35.30 -35.85 6.46
N GLY A 779 34.81 -35.37 7.60
CA GLY A 779 35.42 -35.54 8.92
C GLY A 779 36.64 -34.66 9.16
N THR A 780 36.69 -33.51 8.49
CA THR A 780 37.63 -32.41 8.77
C THR A 780 36.99 -31.41 9.73
N ASP A 781 37.77 -30.47 10.26
CA ASP A 781 37.41 -29.56 11.34
C ASP A 781 37.01 -28.19 10.76
N PRO A 782 35.73 -27.78 10.84
CA PRO A 782 35.21 -26.52 10.30
C PRO A 782 35.85 -25.25 10.85
N LEU A 783 36.52 -25.36 12.00
CA LEU A 783 37.10 -24.21 12.73
C LEU A 783 38.62 -24.10 12.52
N ASP A 784 39.21 -24.86 11.60
CA ASP A 784 40.64 -24.90 11.37
C ASP A 784 40.94 -24.87 9.87
N ALA A 785 41.25 -23.69 9.33
CA ALA A 785 41.54 -23.46 7.91
C ALA A 785 42.71 -24.29 7.34
N ALA A 786 43.40 -25.06 8.18
CA ALA A 786 44.41 -26.03 7.78
C ALA A 786 43.87 -27.48 7.69
N SER A 787 42.62 -27.70 8.04
CA SER A 787 41.92 -28.98 8.17
C SER A 787 41.12 -29.37 6.94
N ASN A 788 40.82 -28.49 6.02
CA ASN A 788 40.51 -28.70 4.61
C ASN A 788 40.43 -30.18 4.04
N PRO A 789 39.28 -30.61 3.47
CA PRO A 789 39.01 -31.98 2.96
C PRO A 789 39.96 -32.47 1.86
N ASP A 790 39.97 -33.79 1.57
CA ASP A 790 40.74 -34.38 0.45
C ASP A 790 39.89 -34.35 -0.84
N PRO A 791 39.99 -33.30 -1.69
CA PRO A 791 38.99 -33.00 -2.71
C PRO A 791 39.04 -33.99 -3.89
N ASP A 792 40.17 -34.68 -4.07
CA ASP A 792 40.39 -35.62 -5.17
C ASP A 792 40.42 -37.10 -4.75
N LEU A 793 40.35 -37.37 -3.44
CA LEU A 793 40.28 -38.69 -2.81
C LEU A 793 41.48 -39.60 -3.08
N ASP A 794 42.66 -39.04 -3.34
CA ASP A 794 43.88 -39.81 -3.57
C ASP A 794 44.61 -40.25 -2.29
N GLY A 795 44.18 -39.74 -1.14
CA GLY A 795 44.66 -40.08 0.19
C GLY A 795 45.76 -39.15 0.73
N VAL A 796 45.89 -37.94 0.20
CA VAL A 796 46.83 -36.89 0.65
C VAL A 796 46.07 -35.60 0.98
N PHE A 797 45.95 -35.26 2.27
CA PHE A 797 45.32 -34.00 2.72
C PHE A 797 46.01 -32.76 2.13
N LEU A 798 45.22 -31.71 1.85
CA LEU A 798 45.59 -30.47 1.15
C LEU A 798 46.89 -29.81 1.65
N SER A 799 47.12 -29.81 2.96
CA SER A 799 48.34 -29.28 3.58
C SER A 799 49.65 -29.94 3.10
N ASN A 800 49.57 -31.11 2.44
CA ASN A 800 50.71 -31.83 1.86
C ASN A 800 50.52 -32.25 0.39
N ASP A 801 49.44 -31.83 -0.26
CA ASP A 801 49.18 -32.11 -1.66
C ASP A 801 49.59 -30.92 -2.54
N ASN A 802 50.27 -31.21 -3.65
CA ASN A 802 50.65 -30.20 -4.63
C ASN A 802 49.82 -30.28 -5.91
N CYS A 803 48.79 -31.15 -5.94
CA CYS A 803 47.81 -31.27 -7.01
C CYS A 803 46.37 -31.40 -6.44
N PRO A 804 45.92 -30.41 -5.66
CA PRO A 804 44.76 -30.48 -4.74
C PRO A 804 43.42 -30.90 -5.36
N ASN A 805 43.29 -30.86 -6.69
CA ASN A 805 42.06 -31.16 -7.42
C ASN A 805 42.29 -32.24 -8.49
N THR A 806 43.30 -33.11 -8.36
CA THR A 806 43.68 -34.05 -9.42
C THR A 806 44.23 -35.35 -8.87
N TYR A 807 43.36 -36.37 -8.77
CA TYR A 807 43.67 -37.69 -8.21
C TYR A 807 45.04 -38.23 -8.66
N ASN A 808 46.04 -38.14 -7.78
CA ASN A 808 47.43 -38.48 -8.08
C ASN A 808 48.13 -39.19 -6.90
N PRO A 809 47.85 -40.49 -6.70
CA PRO A 809 48.29 -41.25 -5.53
C PRO A 809 49.82 -41.52 -5.43
N ASP A 810 50.66 -40.89 -6.26
CA ASP A 810 52.12 -41.11 -6.35
C ASP A 810 52.98 -39.93 -5.78
N GLN A 811 52.39 -38.97 -5.05
CA GLN A 811 53.04 -37.76 -4.47
C GLN A 811 54.11 -37.97 -3.36
N ALA A 812 54.73 -39.15 -3.27
CA ALA A 812 55.67 -39.46 -2.20
C ALA A 812 57.11 -38.92 -2.45
N ASN A 813 57.42 -37.71 -1.95
CA ASN A 813 58.59 -37.39 -1.08
C ASN A 813 58.82 -35.87 -0.96
N ARG A 814 59.04 -35.30 0.24
CA ARG A 814 60.24 -35.54 1.08
C ARG A 814 60.01 -35.08 2.55
N ASN A 815 59.76 -36.00 3.49
CA ASN A 815 60.39 -36.02 4.82
C ASN A 815 60.12 -37.32 5.63
N ALA A 816 61.14 -38.19 5.66
CA ALA A 816 61.58 -39.15 6.69
C ALA A 816 60.62 -40.02 7.59
N GLU A 817 60.75 -41.35 7.39
CA GLU A 817 60.94 -42.45 8.40
C GLU A 817 59.72 -43.19 9.05
N LEU A 818 59.37 -44.41 8.55
CA LEU A 818 59.55 -45.76 9.22
C LEU A 818 58.59 -46.90 8.71
N ILE A 819 59.18 -47.96 8.13
CA ILE A 819 58.83 -49.44 8.22
C ILE A 819 57.75 -50.04 7.25
N PRO A 820 57.88 -51.33 6.77
CA PRO A 820 57.66 -51.72 5.36
C PRO A 820 56.71 -52.91 5.00
N LEU A 821 56.44 -53.05 3.66
CA LEU A 821 56.12 -54.24 2.80
C LEU A 821 54.64 -54.48 2.37
N PRO A 822 54.34 -55.16 1.21
CA PRO A 822 54.99 -55.22 -0.12
C PRO A 822 54.04 -55.25 -1.38
N LYS A 823 54.58 -54.82 -2.54
CA LYS A 823 54.09 -54.98 -3.95
C LYS A 823 53.83 -56.46 -4.40
N PRO A 824 53.02 -56.75 -5.46
CA PRO A 824 53.48 -56.74 -6.89
C PRO A 824 52.40 -56.29 -7.94
N MET A 825 52.65 -55.32 -8.85
CA MET A 825 53.27 -55.42 -10.21
C MET A 825 52.46 -56.22 -11.28
N PRO A 826 52.60 -55.95 -12.61
CA PRO A 826 52.32 -54.75 -13.45
C PRO A 826 51.72 -55.21 -14.84
N PRO A 827 52.11 -54.69 -16.04
CA PRO A 827 51.68 -53.50 -16.77
C PRO A 827 51.10 -53.83 -18.19
N PHE A 828 50.61 -52.83 -18.93
CA PHE A 828 50.76 -52.83 -20.40
C PHE A 828 51.15 -51.45 -20.92
N ASP A 829 52.12 -51.51 -21.83
CA ASP A 829 52.91 -50.45 -22.47
C ASP A 829 52.43 -50.29 -23.93
N ASP A 830 52.68 -49.11 -24.48
CA ASP A 830 53.27 -48.87 -25.81
C ASP A 830 52.46 -47.99 -26.78
N THR A 831 52.77 -46.69 -26.71
CA THR A 831 53.18 -45.79 -27.80
C THR A 831 52.31 -45.58 -29.05
N THR A 832 52.02 -44.28 -29.30
CA THR A 832 52.44 -43.54 -30.51
C THR A 832 52.34 -42.00 -30.37
N ASN A 833 53.48 -41.30 -30.15
CA ASN A 833 54.07 -40.21 -30.99
C ASN A 833 53.23 -38.93 -31.34
N PRO A 834 53.81 -37.71 -31.53
CA PRO A 834 54.90 -36.98 -30.84
C PRO A 834 54.67 -35.44 -30.75
N ILE A 835 54.64 -34.82 -29.56
CA ILE A 835 55.12 -33.44 -29.36
C ILE A 835 55.71 -33.35 -27.95
N GLY A 836 56.94 -32.84 -27.84
CA GLY A 836 57.49 -32.14 -26.66
C GLY A 836 57.54 -32.89 -25.32
N ASP A 837 58.68 -33.52 -25.04
CA ASP A 837 59.20 -33.71 -23.69
C ASP A 837 59.71 -32.35 -23.15
N ASP A 838 59.51 -32.10 -21.86
CA ASP A 838 60.12 -31.06 -21.01
C ASP A 838 59.50 -29.63 -20.87
N VAL A 839 58.18 -29.42 -20.96
CA VAL A 839 57.50 -28.31 -20.22
C VAL A 839 56.04 -28.67 -19.94
N GLY A 840 55.65 -28.79 -18.67
CA GLY A 840 54.26 -29.00 -18.24
C GLY A 840 54.09 -29.41 -16.78
N ASP A 841 55.03 -29.03 -15.89
CA ASP A 841 54.73 -28.87 -14.46
C ASP A 841 54.17 -27.44 -14.31
N ALA A 842 52.85 -27.29 -14.45
CA ALA A 842 52.08 -26.13 -14.02
C ALA A 842 50.61 -26.51 -14.07
N CYS A 843 49.94 -26.41 -12.93
CA CYS A 843 48.49 -26.26 -12.86
C CYS A 843 48.10 -25.09 -13.78
N GLU A 844 47.37 -25.34 -14.86
CA GLU A 844 46.79 -24.29 -15.69
C GLU A 844 45.39 -23.98 -15.13
N PRO A 845 45.08 -22.73 -14.76
CA PRO A 845 43.76 -22.36 -14.23
C PRO A 845 42.68 -22.48 -15.31
N ASP A 846 41.51 -22.95 -14.90
CA ASP A 846 40.25 -23.12 -15.63
C ASP A 846 39.20 -22.42 -14.75
N ILE A 847 38.89 -21.15 -15.06
CA ILE A 847 38.19 -20.24 -14.13
C ILE A 847 36.67 -20.46 -14.15
N ASP A 848 36.10 -20.85 -15.27
CA ASP A 848 34.66 -21.10 -15.41
C ASP A 848 34.29 -22.59 -15.33
N HIS A 849 35.27 -23.45 -15.07
CA HIS A 849 35.13 -24.86 -14.71
C HIS A 849 34.37 -25.67 -15.75
N ASP A 850 34.45 -25.29 -17.02
CA ASP A 850 33.79 -25.99 -18.11
C ASP A 850 34.61 -27.18 -18.66
N GLY A 851 35.86 -27.32 -18.18
CA GLY A 851 36.80 -28.37 -18.56
C GLY A 851 37.80 -27.96 -19.64
N VAL A 852 37.85 -26.67 -20.02
CA VAL A 852 38.82 -26.09 -20.96
C VAL A 852 39.71 -25.08 -20.22
N PRO A 853 41.03 -25.28 -20.13
CA PRO A 853 41.89 -24.33 -19.42
C PRO A 853 41.92 -22.93 -20.06
N ASN A 854 42.05 -21.88 -19.24
CA ASN A 854 42.06 -20.46 -19.64
C ASN A 854 42.99 -20.15 -20.83
N ALA A 855 44.15 -20.80 -20.87
CA ALA A 855 45.14 -20.64 -21.93
C ALA A 855 44.68 -21.27 -23.27
N THR A 856 43.93 -22.36 -23.20
CA THR A 856 43.33 -23.06 -24.34
C THR A 856 42.14 -22.27 -24.87
N GLU A 857 41.27 -21.76 -24.00
CA GLU A 857 40.13 -20.93 -24.37
C GLU A 857 40.56 -19.63 -25.07
N SER A 858 41.52 -18.92 -24.47
CA SER A 858 42.17 -17.75 -25.08
C SER A 858 42.80 -18.07 -26.45
N GLY A 859 43.25 -19.31 -26.64
CA GLY A 859 43.83 -19.81 -27.89
C GLY A 859 42.79 -20.18 -28.95
N LEU A 860 41.58 -20.56 -28.54
CA LEU A 860 40.44 -20.92 -29.40
C LEU A 860 39.51 -19.74 -29.67
N GLY A 861 39.64 -18.64 -28.91
CA GLY A 861 38.79 -17.46 -29.01
C GLY A 861 37.54 -17.54 -28.14
N LEU A 862 37.54 -18.46 -27.17
CA LEU A 862 36.53 -18.66 -26.15
C LEU A 862 36.80 -17.75 -24.94
N SER A 863 35.82 -17.60 -24.05
CA SER A 863 35.85 -16.70 -22.91
C SER A 863 36.26 -17.43 -21.63
N PRO A 864 37.44 -17.15 -21.03
CA PRO A 864 37.93 -17.81 -19.80
C PRO A 864 37.19 -17.51 -18.49
N TYR A 865 35.95 -17.04 -18.59
CA TYR A 865 35.11 -16.57 -17.50
C TYR A 865 33.64 -16.91 -17.75
N ILE A 866 33.33 -17.56 -18.87
CA ILE A 866 31.96 -17.84 -19.30
C ILE A 866 31.98 -19.26 -19.88
N ALA A 867 31.50 -20.21 -19.09
CA ALA A 867 31.47 -21.63 -19.45
C ALA A 867 30.75 -21.90 -20.78
N ASP A 868 29.80 -21.07 -21.22
CA ASP A 868 29.11 -21.16 -22.52
C ASP A 868 29.35 -19.86 -23.32
N THR A 869 30.38 -19.87 -24.17
CA THR A 869 30.81 -18.66 -24.90
C THR A 869 29.79 -18.20 -25.94
N ASP A 870 29.06 -19.12 -26.58
CA ASP A 870 28.14 -18.78 -27.68
C ASP A 870 26.66 -18.65 -27.28
N GLY A 871 26.35 -19.00 -26.03
CA GLY A 871 25.08 -18.80 -25.35
C GLY A 871 23.98 -19.74 -25.83
N ASP A 872 24.35 -20.95 -26.27
CA ASP A 872 23.40 -21.97 -26.74
C ASP A 872 22.98 -23.00 -25.70
N ARG A 873 23.47 -22.81 -24.46
CA ARG A 873 23.24 -23.61 -23.24
C ARG A 873 24.05 -24.89 -23.14
N THR A 874 25.02 -25.08 -24.04
CA THR A 874 26.03 -26.13 -23.95
C THR A 874 27.37 -25.48 -23.61
N ASN A 875 28.08 -25.95 -22.58
CA ASN A 875 29.36 -25.34 -22.21
C ASN A 875 30.49 -25.70 -23.20
N ASP A 876 31.51 -24.85 -23.32
CA ASP A 876 32.50 -24.94 -24.39
C ASP A 876 33.32 -26.23 -24.29
N GLY A 877 33.62 -26.68 -23.06
CA GLY A 877 34.27 -27.96 -22.81
C GLY A 877 33.47 -29.17 -23.28
N THR A 878 32.16 -29.19 -23.04
CA THR A 878 31.26 -30.21 -23.57
C THR A 878 31.25 -30.16 -25.09
N GLU A 879 31.24 -28.98 -25.69
CA GLU A 879 31.19 -28.84 -27.15
C GLU A 879 32.47 -29.27 -27.87
N ILE A 880 33.64 -28.90 -27.34
CA ILE A 880 34.95 -29.33 -27.84
C ILE A 880 35.04 -30.86 -27.79
N LEU A 881 34.53 -31.46 -26.71
CA LEU A 881 34.65 -32.88 -26.44
C LEU A 881 33.62 -33.72 -27.22
N CYS A 882 32.40 -33.22 -27.36
CA CYS A 882 31.29 -33.83 -28.10
C CYS A 882 31.26 -33.46 -29.59
N GLY A 883 32.20 -32.62 -30.05
CA GLY A 883 32.46 -32.33 -31.46
C GLY A 883 31.48 -31.33 -32.09
N SER A 884 30.89 -30.45 -31.30
CA SER A 884 30.24 -29.20 -31.72
C SER A 884 31.26 -28.05 -31.80
N ASP A 885 30.82 -26.87 -32.24
CA ASP A 885 31.65 -25.68 -32.46
C ASP A 885 31.27 -24.60 -31.43
N PRO A 886 32.07 -24.39 -30.37
CA PRO A 886 31.75 -23.55 -29.20
C PRO A 886 31.75 -22.02 -29.44
N LEU A 887 31.78 -21.62 -30.70
CA LEU A 887 31.65 -20.21 -31.12
C LEU A 887 30.42 -20.00 -32.01
N ASN A 888 29.59 -21.02 -32.15
CA ASN A 888 28.50 -21.06 -33.09
C ASN A 888 27.32 -21.80 -32.50
N ARG A 889 26.43 -21.00 -31.87
CA ARG A 889 25.13 -21.37 -31.28
C ARG A 889 24.12 -22.16 -32.12
N PHE A 890 24.49 -22.54 -33.35
CA PHE A 890 23.72 -23.36 -34.27
C PHE A 890 24.47 -24.64 -34.65
N SER A 891 25.58 -24.94 -34.00
CA SER A 891 26.30 -26.20 -34.15
C SER A 891 25.52 -27.30 -33.43
N ASN A 892 25.47 -28.50 -34.01
CA ASN A 892 24.83 -29.64 -33.35
C ASN A 892 25.94 -30.59 -32.88
N LEU A 893 25.75 -31.24 -31.73
CA LEU A 893 26.56 -32.39 -31.31
C LEU A 893 26.68 -33.39 -32.48
N THR A 894 27.92 -33.76 -32.85
CA THR A 894 28.17 -34.65 -33.99
C THR A 894 28.83 -35.95 -33.54
N GLY A 895 28.10 -37.06 -33.61
CA GLY A 895 28.59 -38.36 -33.13
C GLY A 895 27.71 -39.54 -33.53
N THR A 896 28.12 -40.74 -33.13
CA THR A 896 27.21 -41.90 -33.10
C THR A 896 26.43 -41.81 -31.79
N ASP A 897 25.11 -41.89 -31.88
CA ASP A 897 24.15 -41.80 -30.78
C ASP A 897 23.28 -43.06 -30.90
N THR A 898 23.53 -44.01 -30.01
CA THR A 898 23.09 -45.40 -30.13
C THR A 898 21.62 -45.58 -29.74
N ASP A 899 21.11 -44.80 -28.80
CA ASP A 899 19.73 -44.85 -28.32
C ASP A 899 18.86 -43.66 -28.71
N GLN A 900 19.45 -42.62 -29.33
CA GLN A 900 18.79 -41.48 -29.98
C GLN A 900 18.06 -40.55 -29.01
N ASP A 901 18.61 -40.34 -27.83
CA ASP A 901 18.08 -39.43 -26.83
C ASP A 901 18.58 -37.98 -27.00
N GLY A 902 19.65 -37.77 -27.78
CA GLY A 902 20.27 -36.48 -28.05
C GLY A 902 21.68 -36.32 -27.49
N LEU A 903 22.20 -37.30 -26.73
CA LEU A 903 23.55 -37.38 -26.17
C LEU A 903 24.36 -38.45 -26.91
N PRO A 904 25.43 -38.10 -27.65
CA PRO A 904 26.22 -39.11 -28.38
C PRO A 904 26.96 -40.09 -27.45
N ASP A 905 27.19 -41.34 -27.90
CA ASP A 905 27.88 -42.43 -27.16
C ASP A 905 29.19 -42.02 -26.48
N ALA A 906 29.91 -41.06 -27.07
CA ALA A 906 31.17 -40.55 -26.54
C ALA A 906 30.97 -39.64 -25.32
N CYS A 907 29.88 -38.89 -25.29
CA CYS A 907 29.47 -38.00 -24.21
C CYS A 907 28.85 -38.82 -23.06
N GLU A 908 28.05 -39.82 -23.37
CA GLU A 908 27.46 -40.72 -22.36
C GLU A 908 28.52 -41.48 -21.56
N ALA A 909 29.57 -41.96 -22.23
CA ALA A 909 30.70 -42.61 -21.57
C ALA A 909 31.47 -41.69 -20.60
N LEU A 910 31.31 -40.37 -20.72
CA LEU A 910 31.95 -39.36 -19.88
C LEU A 910 31.05 -38.95 -18.71
N TYR A 911 29.77 -38.64 -18.98
CA TYR A 911 28.76 -38.35 -17.96
C TYR A 911 28.41 -39.57 -17.11
N GLY A 912 28.92 -40.76 -17.46
CA GLY A 912 28.65 -42.00 -16.74
C GLY A 912 27.28 -42.60 -17.05
N THR A 913 26.55 -42.00 -17.99
CA THR A 913 25.28 -42.47 -18.50
C THR A 913 25.48 -43.66 -19.46
N ASN A 914 24.41 -44.38 -19.79
CA ASN A 914 24.51 -45.65 -20.50
C ASN A 914 24.16 -45.48 -21.99
N PRO A 915 25.11 -45.72 -22.94
CA PRO A 915 24.94 -45.60 -24.39
C PRO A 915 23.92 -46.50 -25.09
N GLY A 916 22.96 -47.05 -24.37
CA GLY A 916 21.85 -47.81 -24.92
C GLY A 916 20.57 -47.62 -24.13
N LEU A 917 20.52 -46.66 -23.22
CA LEU A 917 19.34 -46.25 -22.45
C LEU A 917 19.16 -44.74 -22.63
N VAL A 918 18.02 -44.36 -23.19
CA VAL A 918 17.66 -42.95 -23.43
C VAL A 918 17.43 -42.12 -22.15
N ASP A 919 17.49 -42.76 -20.98
CA ASP A 919 17.11 -42.26 -19.66
C ASP A 919 17.77 -43.25 -18.67
N THR A 920 18.89 -42.82 -18.09
CA THR A 920 19.81 -43.66 -17.32
C THR A 920 19.32 -43.87 -15.90
N ASP A 921 18.70 -42.87 -15.27
CA ASP A 921 18.27 -42.92 -13.88
C ASP A 921 16.78 -43.28 -13.71
N GLY A 922 15.99 -43.14 -14.77
CA GLY A 922 14.61 -43.60 -14.89
C GLY A 922 13.58 -42.68 -14.26
N ASP A 923 13.82 -41.38 -14.16
CA ASP A 923 12.80 -40.42 -13.70
C ASP A 923 11.81 -39.98 -14.79
N GLY A 924 12.20 -40.07 -16.07
CA GLY A 924 11.36 -39.71 -17.21
C GLY A 924 11.86 -38.51 -18.03
N VAL A 925 12.95 -37.86 -17.63
CA VAL A 925 13.74 -36.97 -18.48
C VAL A 925 14.78 -37.81 -19.25
N LEU A 926 15.19 -37.37 -20.44
CA LEU A 926 16.17 -38.10 -21.24
C LEU A 926 17.57 -37.56 -20.94
N ASP A 927 18.60 -38.41 -20.86
CA ASP A 927 19.97 -37.98 -20.50
C ASP A 927 20.45 -36.79 -21.37
N GLY A 928 20.18 -36.85 -22.67
CA GLY A 928 20.49 -35.76 -23.60
C GLY A 928 19.67 -34.48 -23.45
N TRP A 929 18.51 -34.52 -22.79
CA TRP A 929 17.69 -33.35 -22.47
C TRP A 929 18.09 -32.71 -21.15
N GLU A 930 18.46 -33.52 -20.17
CA GLU A 930 18.98 -33.03 -18.89
C GLU A 930 20.26 -32.23 -19.11
N VAL A 931 21.22 -32.81 -19.83
CA VAL A 931 22.50 -32.15 -20.12
C VAL A 931 22.34 -30.89 -20.99
N ARG A 932 21.38 -30.87 -21.93
CA ARG A 932 21.30 -29.80 -22.95
C ARG A 932 20.29 -28.70 -22.64
N TYR A 933 19.19 -29.03 -21.95
CA TYR A 933 18.04 -28.14 -21.82
C TYR A 933 17.68 -27.81 -20.38
N TRP A 934 17.82 -28.77 -19.48
CA TRP A 934 17.28 -28.66 -18.12
C TRP A 934 18.35 -28.50 -17.04
N MET A 935 19.61 -28.79 -17.35
CA MET A 935 20.75 -28.68 -16.43
C MET A 935 20.56 -29.51 -15.14
N THR A 936 19.74 -30.56 -15.22
CA THR A 936 19.56 -31.57 -14.19
C THR A 936 20.56 -32.72 -14.37
N SER A 937 20.70 -33.58 -13.36
CA SER A 937 21.69 -34.65 -13.34
C SER A 937 21.15 -35.95 -13.93
N PRO A 938 21.67 -36.45 -15.06
CA PRO A 938 21.17 -37.67 -15.72
C PRO A 938 21.51 -38.99 -15.00
N LEU A 939 22.00 -38.88 -13.76
CA LEU A 939 22.35 -39.99 -12.89
C LEU A 939 21.50 -40.03 -11.61
N VAL A 940 20.73 -38.98 -11.33
CA VAL A 940 20.03 -38.80 -10.06
C VAL A 940 18.62 -38.23 -10.28
N ARG A 941 17.62 -39.08 -10.00
CA ARG A 941 16.18 -38.78 -10.20
C ARG A 941 15.59 -37.58 -9.45
N ASN A 942 16.38 -36.99 -8.56
CA ASN A 942 16.06 -35.78 -7.81
C ASN A 942 17.41 -35.07 -7.64
N THR A 943 17.63 -34.04 -8.46
CA THR A 943 18.90 -33.32 -8.49
C THR A 943 19.17 -32.50 -7.22
N ASP A 944 18.15 -31.97 -6.53
CA ASP A 944 18.31 -31.04 -5.39
C ASP A 944 17.97 -31.62 -4.00
N GLY A 945 17.35 -32.79 -3.97
CA GLY A 945 17.04 -33.57 -2.76
C GLY A 945 15.73 -33.22 -2.05
N ASP A 946 14.87 -32.37 -2.62
CA ASP A 946 13.66 -31.83 -1.98
C ASP A 946 12.47 -32.83 -1.85
N GLY A 947 12.57 -34.01 -2.45
CA GLY A 947 11.52 -35.04 -2.49
C GLY A 947 10.65 -35.06 -3.76
N CYS A 948 10.76 -34.11 -4.68
CA CYS A 948 10.21 -34.14 -6.03
C CYS A 948 11.15 -34.92 -6.98
N THR A 949 10.72 -35.15 -8.23
CA THR A 949 11.58 -35.80 -9.25
C THR A 949 11.67 -34.84 -10.42
N ASP A 950 12.82 -34.77 -11.09
CA ASP A 950 13.10 -33.72 -12.08
C ASP A 950 12.03 -33.68 -13.20
N ASP A 951 11.49 -34.84 -13.57
CA ASP A 951 10.37 -34.98 -14.52
C ASP A 951 9.08 -34.28 -14.07
N ARG A 952 8.79 -34.29 -12.77
CA ARG A 952 7.60 -33.70 -12.16
C ARG A 952 7.72 -32.19 -11.99
N GLU A 953 8.92 -31.71 -11.74
CA GLU A 953 9.21 -30.28 -11.71
C GLU A 953 9.04 -29.69 -13.11
N ILE A 954 9.70 -30.30 -14.11
CA ILE A 954 9.59 -29.90 -15.53
C ILE A 954 8.14 -29.97 -16.04
N ALA A 955 7.34 -30.94 -15.58
CA ALA A 955 5.95 -31.09 -16.00
C ALA A 955 4.98 -30.08 -15.34
N SER A 956 5.37 -29.42 -14.25
CA SER A 956 4.46 -28.62 -13.42
C SER A 956 4.38 -27.14 -13.77
N VAL A 957 5.34 -26.53 -14.48
CA VAL A 957 5.26 -25.08 -14.78
C VAL A 957 5.85 -24.66 -16.12
N ASN A 958 5.06 -23.91 -16.89
CA ASN A 958 5.53 -23.04 -17.97
C ASN A 958 5.95 -21.68 -17.41
N ASN A 959 6.90 -21.62 -16.45
CA ASN A 959 7.85 -20.53 -16.21
C ASN A 959 8.71 -20.73 -14.93
N ASP A 960 9.43 -21.84 -14.82
CA ASP A 960 10.61 -21.93 -13.96
C ASP A 960 11.75 -22.53 -14.81
N SER A 961 12.94 -21.96 -14.71
CA SER A 961 14.13 -22.47 -15.39
C SER A 961 15.37 -22.52 -14.50
N LYS A 962 15.22 -22.50 -13.16
CA LYS A 962 16.28 -22.81 -12.18
C LYS A 962 15.65 -23.21 -10.84
N VAL A 963 15.68 -24.49 -10.51
CA VAL A 963 15.18 -25.00 -9.21
C VAL A 963 16.13 -24.56 -8.09
N ASN A 964 15.70 -23.64 -7.22
CA ASN A 964 16.12 -23.51 -5.81
C ASN A 964 15.09 -22.69 -4.97
N SER A 965 15.28 -22.68 -3.65
CA SER A 965 14.35 -22.21 -2.60
C SER A 965 14.05 -20.70 -2.57
N THR A 966 14.43 -19.92 -3.58
CA THR A 966 14.25 -18.45 -3.60
C THR A 966 13.12 -17.98 -4.55
N ASP A 967 12.47 -18.89 -5.28
CA ASP A 967 11.53 -18.53 -6.36
C ASP A 967 10.07 -18.24 -5.91
N MET A 968 9.80 -18.13 -4.61
CA MET A 968 8.54 -17.57 -4.10
C MET A 968 8.51 -16.04 -4.10
N LEU A 969 9.65 -15.36 -4.31
CA LEU A 969 9.75 -13.89 -4.18
C LEU A 969 9.53 -13.11 -5.50
N ILE A 970 9.58 -13.77 -6.67
CA ILE A 970 9.45 -13.08 -7.98
C ILE A 970 8.05 -13.25 -8.62
N LEU A 971 7.18 -14.11 -8.08
CA LEU A 971 5.80 -14.23 -8.57
C LEU A 971 4.88 -13.09 -8.07
N ALA A 972 5.22 -12.46 -6.94
CA ALA A 972 4.58 -11.22 -6.47
C ALA A 972 4.87 -10.02 -7.40
N GLN A 973 5.99 -10.04 -8.13
CA GLN A 973 6.48 -8.88 -8.88
C GLN A 973 5.88 -8.68 -10.29
N ARG A 974 4.81 -9.40 -10.70
CA ARG A 974 4.33 -9.29 -12.10
C ARG A 974 2.84 -9.10 -12.38
N PHE A 975 1.95 -9.08 -11.41
CA PHE A 975 0.51 -8.88 -11.69
C PHE A 975 -0.18 -7.93 -10.70
N GLY A 976 0.31 -6.70 -10.61
CA GLY A 976 -0.54 -5.58 -10.23
C GLY A 976 -1.56 -5.28 -11.34
N SER A 977 -2.84 -5.53 -11.06
CA SER A 977 -4.05 -5.23 -11.87
C SER A 977 -4.48 -6.20 -12.99
N ILE A 978 -5.78 -6.54 -12.95
CA ILE A 978 -6.52 -7.47 -13.80
C ILE A 978 -6.66 -6.95 -15.24
N THR A 979 -6.50 -7.81 -16.25
CA THR A 979 -7.02 -7.60 -17.61
C THR A 979 -8.14 -8.61 -17.92
N PRO A 980 -9.07 -8.33 -18.86
CA PRO A 980 -10.41 -8.95 -18.96
C PRO A 980 -10.47 -10.42 -19.43
N GLU A 981 -9.38 -11.18 -19.36
CA GLU A 981 -9.31 -12.56 -19.86
C GLU A 981 -9.30 -13.63 -18.75
N TRP A 982 -9.51 -13.26 -17.48
CA TRP A 982 -9.40 -14.17 -16.31
C TRP A 982 -10.64 -14.26 -15.39
N GLY A 983 -11.82 -13.83 -15.86
CA GLY A 983 -13.06 -13.81 -15.06
C GLY A 983 -13.69 -15.16 -14.68
N ASP A 984 -12.95 -16.26 -14.70
CA ASP A 984 -13.40 -17.62 -14.34
C ASP A 984 -12.72 -18.17 -13.06
N LEU A 985 -11.92 -17.36 -12.33
CA LEU A 985 -11.18 -17.77 -11.11
C LEU A 985 -11.60 -17.08 -9.81
N ASP A 986 -12.36 -16.00 -9.88
CA ASP A 986 -13.06 -15.40 -8.73
C ASP A 986 -14.37 -16.20 -8.51
N MET A 987 -14.34 -17.16 -7.58
CA MET A 987 -15.46 -18.08 -7.38
C MET A 987 -16.43 -17.65 -6.28
N ASN A 988 -16.08 -16.64 -5.47
CA ASN A 988 -16.93 -16.03 -4.44
C ASN A 988 -17.51 -14.66 -4.87
N GLY A 989 -16.99 -14.05 -5.93
CA GLY A 989 -17.54 -12.85 -6.57
C GLY A 989 -17.09 -11.53 -5.93
N ASP A 990 -16.00 -11.54 -5.14
CA ASP A 990 -15.51 -10.39 -4.38
C ASP A 990 -14.55 -9.48 -5.17
N GLY A 991 -14.20 -9.85 -6.41
CA GLY A 991 -13.35 -9.06 -7.29
C GLY A 991 -11.85 -9.14 -6.98
N LYS A 992 -11.42 -9.97 -6.02
CA LYS A 992 -10.02 -10.25 -5.67
C LYS A 992 -9.72 -11.75 -5.87
N ILE A 993 -8.45 -12.14 -5.86
CA ILE A 993 -8.04 -13.55 -5.75
C ILE A 993 -7.22 -13.63 -4.47
N ASN A 994 -7.80 -14.24 -3.43
CA ASN A 994 -7.18 -14.32 -2.11
C ASN A 994 -6.59 -15.72 -1.83
N SER A 995 -5.96 -15.88 -0.67
CA SER A 995 -5.38 -17.15 -0.21
C SER A 995 -6.41 -18.29 -0.17
N THR A 996 -7.69 -17.98 0.06
CA THR A 996 -8.81 -18.93 0.12
C THR A 996 -9.21 -19.46 -1.27
N ASP A 997 -9.21 -18.61 -2.30
CA ASP A 997 -9.41 -19.01 -3.70
C ASP A 997 -8.25 -19.92 -4.19
N MET A 998 -7.03 -19.57 -3.79
CA MET A 998 -5.81 -20.33 -4.01
C MET A 998 -5.81 -21.68 -3.27
N LEU A 999 -6.34 -21.73 -2.04
CA LEU A 999 -6.48 -22.95 -1.23
C LEU A 999 -7.51 -23.93 -1.82
N PHE A 1000 -8.55 -23.41 -2.48
CA PHE A 1000 -9.55 -24.23 -3.17
C PHE A 1000 -9.02 -24.83 -4.48
N VAL A 1001 -8.13 -24.11 -5.18
CA VAL A 1001 -7.36 -24.64 -6.33
C VAL A 1001 -6.36 -25.70 -5.86
N ALA A 1002 -5.68 -25.48 -4.73
CA ALA A 1002 -4.74 -26.44 -4.12
C ALA A 1002 -5.41 -27.75 -3.68
N LYS A 1003 -6.59 -27.69 -3.04
CA LYS A 1003 -7.40 -28.87 -2.68
C LYS A 1003 -7.89 -29.69 -3.88
N LYS A 1004 -7.94 -29.09 -5.08
CA LYS A 1004 -8.42 -29.74 -6.31
C LYS A 1004 -7.32 -30.44 -7.11
N PHE A 1005 -6.04 -30.10 -6.90
CA PHE A 1005 -4.92 -30.60 -7.71
C PHE A 1005 -3.79 -31.33 -6.98
N GLY A 1006 -3.74 -31.30 -5.64
CA GLY A 1006 -2.97 -32.24 -4.80
C GLY A 1006 -1.52 -32.52 -5.21
N TYR A 1007 -0.57 -31.70 -4.74
CA TYR A 1007 0.86 -32.03 -4.71
C TYR A 1007 1.59 -31.49 -3.46
N CYS A 1008 2.71 -32.16 -3.19
CA CYS A 1008 3.65 -32.28 -2.06
C CYS A 1008 3.68 -31.22 -0.94
N GLN A 1009 3.61 -31.72 0.30
CA GLN A 1009 3.92 -30.98 1.54
C GLN A 1009 5.41 -31.09 1.86
N ALA A 1010 6.03 -29.99 2.30
CA ALA A 1010 7.15 -30.03 3.23
C ALA A 1010 6.60 -30.12 4.66
N THR A 1011 7.27 -30.92 5.49
CA THR A 1011 7.04 -31.09 6.93
C THR A 1011 8.03 -30.28 7.72
#